data_AF-A0A9P4YV68-F1
#
_entry.id   AF-A0A9P4YV68-F1
#
_cell.length_a   1.000
_cell.length_b   1.000
_cell.length_c   1.000
_cell.angle_alpha   90.00
_cell.angle_beta   90.00
_cell.angle_gamma   90.00
#
_symmetry.space_group_name_H-M   'P 1'
#
loop_
_entity.id
_entity.type
_entity.pdbx_description
1 polymer ?
#
loop_
_entity_poly.entity_id
_entity_poly.type
_entity_poly.pdbx_seq_one_letter_code
_entity_poly.pdbx_strand_id
1 'polypeptide(L)'
;MITTARQLQFVRVDIQWVVQPGKERGSQDTRFNAGLVAKSCAITSWADDTPEQVSTPEVTNLLVLPSVTDKAGKETVPPMVVTTRARTTSPGTFPAAQTIINRWEAREQNHKLQSAVRQLGNRRNSTASEPASSMSLNPLEPILIDKCVIGLQSAQFGKAVILTFSDGSVQHRDRSTFEEIYTEREYASVMNLQQVGFTFPDDWQCQQIALSPTGCSMIQLGDSGKMRWSRIRLPDGDIGNGMRDERYAATIAGLTVTAATSIKYQTNFDDILAIVRPLAEKPRFVQDWVSEVIRILAVQVDYVVEPSHDALLKNTQLPSCMAILVSLGFRGDTRPRTFQSAFASMTAAIRSAAFNATVVATAQFNVGGRRSPMDDHEVVEMLGSLIRWSLDLVAWITDSLFELMNDEEFSRLLTPERAAELGPYLEKRNDVALHLLICSSSRCFLSALCRRLMHIETIAAKAVTFYRKQSALATANTGTPNPRMQRAFQNLQQVSSSALVRAGEFEKLVSTLGSGVNHAYGTFLPKMARGARGAGAGAGATPQPQSKEEEETVKMIRAQMETQTLVATSPPLGLFPVLRKFFGYDLVMFRKATDPARLFFQPLSVMTVQDDGSVVDGMRTAQLDTFTKNKLKMGPGKQWRRCTRCTWVMEEMPGKGPGLTFMMAQQRRCPCNGTLAVLPPGKLDFTA
;
A
#
# COMPACT_ATOMS: atom_id res chain seq x y z
N MET A 1 -3.43 9.01 35.50
CA MET A 1 -3.34 10.44 35.13
C MET A 1 -4.43 11.18 35.91
N ILE A 2 -4.25 11.33 37.23
CA ILE A 2 -5.22 12.01 38.09
C ILE A 2 -4.44 13.11 38.80
N THR A 3 -4.81 14.35 38.53
CA THR A 3 -4.31 15.47 39.32
C THR A 3 -5.13 15.55 40.60
N THR A 4 -4.47 15.88 41.71
CA THR A 4 -5.13 16.12 43.02
C THR A 4 -6.29 17.11 42.92
N ALA A 5 -6.27 17.99 41.92
CA ALA A 5 -7.32 18.98 41.67
C ALA A 5 -8.66 18.42 41.16
N ARG A 6 -8.72 17.16 40.66
CA ARG A 6 -9.95 16.56 40.08
C ARG A 6 -10.65 17.46 39.03
N GLN A 7 -9.87 18.23 38.29
CA GLN A 7 -10.35 19.15 37.26
C GLN A 7 -9.97 18.67 35.86
N LEU A 8 -10.88 18.87 34.91
CA LEU A 8 -10.64 18.77 33.48
C LEU A 8 -10.34 20.18 32.96
N GLN A 9 -9.14 20.35 32.40
CA GLN A 9 -8.73 21.60 31.74
C GLN A 9 -8.71 21.37 30.22
N PHE A 10 -9.51 22.13 29.49
CA PHE A 10 -9.51 22.15 28.04
C PHE A 10 -8.64 23.30 27.55
N VAL A 11 -7.64 22.99 26.74
CA VAL A 11 -6.61 23.93 26.29
C VAL A 11 -6.51 23.85 24.77
N ARG A 12 -6.46 25.01 24.11
CA ARG A 12 -6.12 25.11 22.69
C ARG A 12 -4.62 25.29 22.57
N VAL A 13 -3.97 24.45 21.77
CA VAL A 13 -2.53 24.55 21.49
C VAL A 13 -2.36 25.03 20.05
N ASP A 14 -1.83 26.24 19.89
CA ASP A 14 -1.54 26.83 18.59
C ASP A 14 -0.05 26.57 18.25
N ILE A 15 0.23 26.03 17.06
CA ILE A 15 1.60 25.84 16.56
C ILE A 15 2.00 27.08 15.76
N GLN A 16 2.95 27.85 16.29
CA GLN A 16 3.50 29.02 15.63
C GLN A 16 4.78 28.63 14.89
N TRP A 17 4.74 28.73 13.57
CA TRP A 17 5.91 28.49 12.71
C TRP A 17 6.68 29.78 12.51
N VAL A 18 7.88 29.86 13.08
CA VAL A 18 8.82 30.96 12.82
C VAL A 18 9.73 30.55 11.68
N VAL A 19 9.64 31.29 10.58
CA VAL A 19 10.53 31.14 9.43
C VAL A 19 11.78 31.97 9.68
N GLN A 20 12.93 31.34 9.80
CA GLN A 20 14.20 32.05 9.76
C GLN A 20 14.74 31.99 8.32
N PRO A 21 14.84 33.13 7.60
CA PRO A 21 15.46 33.14 6.29
C PRO A 21 16.93 32.76 6.41
N GLY A 22 17.34 31.72 5.69
CA GLY A 22 18.75 31.36 5.55
C GLY A 22 19.54 32.50 4.90
N LYS A 23 20.80 32.68 5.29
CA LYS A 23 21.68 33.76 4.78
C LYS A 23 22.10 33.60 3.32
N GLU A 24 21.73 32.52 2.63
CA GLU A 24 22.12 32.28 1.23
C GLU A 24 20.90 32.11 0.31
N ARG A 25 20.98 32.70 -0.88
CA ARG A 25 19.93 32.66 -1.93
C ARG A 25 19.80 31.24 -2.49
N GLY A 26 19.02 30.40 -1.82
CA GLY A 26 18.54 29.11 -2.33
C GLY A 26 17.33 28.65 -1.54
N SER A 27 16.24 28.25 -2.21
CA SER A 27 14.96 27.92 -1.56
C SER A 27 14.96 26.62 -0.73
N GLN A 28 16.12 26.01 -0.48
CA GLN A 28 16.24 24.72 0.20
C GLN A 28 16.75 24.81 1.65
N ASP A 29 17.15 25.98 2.14
CA ASP A 29 17.73 26.16 3.49
C ASP A 29 16.82 26.91 4.48
N THR A 30 15.52 26.99 4.20
CA THR A 30 14.57 27.62 5.14
C THR A 30 14.38 26.73 6.37
N ARG A 31 14.93 27.16 7.51
CA ARG A 31 14.71 26.48 8.80
C ARG A 31 13.38 26.95 9.39
N PHE A 32 12.51 25.99 9.66
CA PHE A 32 11.26 26.20 10.37
C PHE A 32 11.45 25.85 11.84
N ASN A 33 11.18 26.81 12.72
CA ASN A 33 11.08 26.55 14.16
C ASN A 33 9.61 26.55 14.57
N ALA A 34 9.16 25.49 15.24
CA ALA A 34 7.81 25.41 15.78
C ALA A 34 7.81 25.82 17.26
N GLY A 35 7.05 26.85 17.62
CA GLY A 35 6.70 27.18 19.01
C GLY A 35 5.29 26.69 19.32
N LEU A 36 5.10 26.03 20.46
CA LEU A 36 3.77 25.66 20.95
C LEU A 36 3.28 26.72 21.93
N VAL A 37 2.13 27.32 21.63
CA VAL A 37 1.47 28.28 22.52
C VAL A 37 0.17 27.68 23.01
N ALA A 38 0.12 27.39 24.30
CA ALA A 38 -1.06 26.84 24.96
C ALA A 38 -1.94 27.97 25.52
N LYS A 39 -3.23 27.98 25.18
CA LYS A 39 -4.24 28.89 25.71
C LYS A 39 -5.32 28.09 26.43
N SER A 40 -5.50 28.36 27.72
CA SER A 40 -6.60 27.76 28.50
C SER A 40 -7.95 28.22 27.94
N CYS A 41 -8.84 27.27 27.66
CA CYS A 41 -10.13 27.51 27.04
C CYS A 41 -11.28 27.33 28.04
N ALA A 42 -11.28 26.24 28.80
CA ALA A 42 -12.32 25.94 29.78
C ALA A 42 -11.78 25.05 30.90
N ILE A 43 -12.38 25.14 32.09
CA ILE A 43 -12.08 24.27 33.24
C ILE A 43 -13.41 23.77 33.81
N THR A 44 -13.50 22.47 34.12
CA THR A 44 -14.65 21.88 34.79
C THR A 44 -14.22 20.85 35.84
N SER A 45 -15.04 20.60 36.86
CA SER A 45 -14.85 19.49 37.79
C SER A 45 -15.46 18.22 37.20
N TRP A 46 -14.82 17.08 37.42
CA TRP A 46 -15.40 15.78 37.04
C TRP A 46 -16.03 15.02 38.21
N ALA A 47 -15.82 15.47 39.44
CA ALA A 47 -16.43 14.90 40.64
C ALA A 47 -17.69 15.71 41.02
N ASP A 48 -18.80 15.02 41.28
CA ASP A 48 -19.93 15.62 41.99
C ASP A 48 -19.52 15.88 43.43
N ASP A 49 -19.82 17.08 43.94
CA ASP A 49 -19.55 17.51 45.33
C ASP A 49 -20.48 16.80 46.36
N THR A 50 -20.96 15.59 46.07
CA THR A 50 -21.75 14.79 47.02
C THR A 50 -20.82 14.11 48.03
N PRO A 51 -20.93 14.41 49.34
CA PRO A 51 -19.97 14.01 50.36
C PRO A 51 -20.11 12.55 50.84
N GLU A 52 -20.52 11.61 49.99
CA GLU A 52 -20.68 10.20 50.38
C GLU A 52 -20.34 9.27 49.22
N GLN A 53 -19.09 8.77 49.17
CA GLN A 53 -18.75 7.38 48.83
C GLN A 53 -17.23 7.17 48.88
N VAL A 54 -16.80 6.29 49.80
CA VAL A 54 -15.40 5.92 50.14
C VAL A 54 -14.66 5.18 48.99
N SER A 55 -15.26 5.09 47.80
CA SER A 55 -14.61 4.56 46.59
C SER A 55 -15.21 5.19 45.34
N THR A 56 -14.96 6.50 45.13
CA THR A 56 -15.26 7.10 43.83
C THR A 56 -14.35 6.45 42.79
N PRO A 57 -14.90 5.72 41.79
CA PRO A 57 -14.08 5.01 40.82
C PRO A 57 -13.21 6.00 40.05
N GLU A 58 -11.91 5.72 39.99
CA GLU A 58 -10.94 6.55 39.32
C GLU A 58 -11.21 6.63 37.80
N VAL A 59 -10.89 7.77 37.18
CA VAL A 59 -10.95 7.91 35.72
C VAL A 59 -9.90 6.99 35.11
N THR A 60 -10.36 5.98 34.37
CA THR A 60 -9.51 4.98 33.73
C THR A 60 -9.09 5.40 32.32
N ASN A 61 -10.00 6.04 31.57
CA ASN A 61 -9.72 6.54 30.22
C ASN A 61 -10.25 7.98 30.02
N LEU A 62 -9.54 8.71 29.17
CA LEU A 62 -9.89 10.05 28.68
C LEU A 62 -9.71 10.07 27.16
N LEU A 63 -10.75 10.42 26.43
CA LEU A 63 -10.72 10.58 24.97
C LEU A 63 -11.29 11.95 24.60
N VAL A 64 -10.60 12.63 23.68
CA VAL A 64 -11.11 13.86 23.05
C VAL A 64 -11.55 13.52 21.63
N LEU A 65 -12.84 13.68 21.35
CA LEU A 65 -13.41 13.56 20.02
C LEU A 65 -13.35 14.92 19.32
N PRO A 66 -12.77 15.00 18.11
CA PRO A 66 -12.66 16.25 17.38
C PRO A 66 -14.03 16.71 16.87
N SER A 67 -14.12 17.98 16.46
CA SER A 67 -15.25 18.46 15.67
C SER A 67 -15.38 17.68 14.38
N VAL A 68 -16.61 17.34 13.99
CA VAL A 68 -16.90 16.70 12.70
C VAL A 68 -18.06 17.41 12.02
N THR A 69 -18.05 17.45 10.70
CA THR A 69 -19.23 17.83 9.93
C THR A 69 -20.26 16.71 9.94
N ASP A 70 -21.53 17.08 10.07
CA ASP A 70 -22.67 16.17 10.01
C ASP A 70 -22.77 15.48 8.63
N LYS A 71 -23.65 14.48 8.51
CA LYS A 71 -23.81 13.73 7.25
C LYS A 71 -24.28 14.63 6.09
N ALA A 72 -24.99 15.73 6.35
CA ALA A 72 -25.42 16.69 5.34
C ALA A 72 -24.35 17.76 5.00
N GLY A 73 -23.25 17.81 5.76
CA GLY A 73 -22.18 18.81 5.62
C GLY A 73 -22.58 20.23 6.00
N LYS A 74 -23.73 20.42 6.65
CA LYS A 74 -24.31 21.74 6.98
C LYS A 74 -23.98 22.18 8.41
N GLU A 75 -23.85 21.24 9.32
CA GLU A 75 -23.59 21.53 10.74
C GLU A 75 -22.30 20.88 11.22
N THR A 76 -21.53 21.62 12.00
CA THR A 76 -20.33 21.10 12.69
C THR A 76 -20.70 20.69 14.10
N VAL A 77 -20.56 19.40 14.40
CA VAL A 77 -20.68 18.88 15.77
C VAL A 77 -19.47 19.35 16.57
N PRO A 78 -19.66 19.93 17.77
CA PRO A 78 -18.57 20.42 18.60
C PRO A 78 -17.61 19.29 19.04
N PRO A 79 -16.37 19.63 19.47
CA PRO A 79 -15.50 18.67 20.13
C PRO A 79 -16.16 18.14 21.41
N MET A 80 -15.90 16.87 21.74
CA MET A 80 -16.45 16.25 22.95
C MET A 80 -15.33 15.60 23.76
N VAL A 81 -15.33 15.84 25.07
CA VAL A 81 -14.46 15.15 26.03
C VAL A 81 -15.24 14.00 26.62
N VAL A 82 -14.67 12.80 26.59
CA VAL A 82 -15.28 11.56 27.10
C VAL A 82 -14.37 10.98 28.16
N THR A 83 -14.92 10.66 29.33
CA THR A 83 -14.19 9.96 30.40
C THR A 83 -14.90 8.69 30.79
N THR A 84 -14.15 7.64 31.14
CA THR A 84 -14.70 6.39 31.67
C THR A 84 -14.23 6.17 33.10
N ARG A 85 -15.13 5.66 33.94
CA ARG A 85 -14.83 5.19 35.30
C ARG A 85 -15.46 3.81 35.45
N ALA A 86 -14.68 2.84 35.88
CA ALA A 86 -15.19 1.49 36.10
C ALA A 86 -15.25 1.20 37.60
N ARG A 87 -16.35 0.59 38.06
CA ARG A 87 -16.45 -0.02 39.38
C ARG A 87 -16.20 -1.52 39.22
N THR A 88 -15.12 -2.01 39.80
CA THR A 88 -14.84 -3.44 39.90
C THR A 88 -15.58 -4.03 41.09
N THR A 89 -16.11 -5.24 40.93
CA THR A 89 -16.76 -5.97 42.03
C THR A 89 -15.72 -6.58 42.95
N SER A 90 -15.85 -6.35 44.26
CA SER A 90 -15.16 -7.18 45.26
C SER A 90 -15.83 -8.57 45.31
N PRO A 91 -15.10 -9.66 45.57
CA PRO A 91 -15.71 -10.99 45.68
C PRO A 91 -16.83 -10.99 46.72
N GLY A 92 -18.05 -11.37 46.31
CA GLY A 92 -19.23 -11.49 47.20
C GLY A 92 -20.14 -10.26 47.33
N THR A 93 -19.91 -9.19 46.56
CA THR A 93 -20.77 -7.98 46.59
C THR A 93 -21.55 -7.80 45.29
N PHE A 94 -22.87 -7.58 45.38
CA PHE A 94 -23.67 -6.93 44.35
C PHE A 94 -23.51 -5.40 44.49
N PRO A 95 -23.49 -4.61 43.39
CA PRO A 95 -23.89 -4.95 42.01
C PRO A 95 -22.76 -5.48 41.13
N ALA A 96 -23.10 -5.94 39.92
CA ALA A 96 -22.17 -6.36 38.87
C ALA A 96 -21.22 -5.23 38.41
N ALA A 97 -20.13 -5.58 37.73
CA ALA A 97 -19.14 -4.62 37.25
C ALA A 97 -19.81 -3.59 36.31
N GLN A 98 -19.69 -2.31 36.65
CA GLN A 98 -20.38 -1.23 35.95
C GLN A 98 -19.40 -0.14 35.52
N THR A 99 -19.53 0.35 34.30
CA THR A 99 -18.81 1.53 33.79
C THR A 99 -19.74 2.73 33.72
N ILE A 100 -19.25 3.87 34.19
CA ILE A 100 -19.87 5.19 34.04
C ILE A 100 -19.07 5.98 33.00
N ILE A 101 -19.74 6.44 31.94
CA ILE A 101 -19.16 7.28 30.90
C ILE A 101 -19.71 8.71 31.05
N ASN A 102 -18.83 9.67 31.35
CA ASN A 102 -19.20 11.09 31.41
C ASN A 102 -18.71 11.82 30.17
N ARG A 103 -19.52 12.75 29.66
CA ARG A 103 -19.29 13.45 28.40
C ARG A 103 -19.46 14.96 28.58
N TRP A 104 -18.61 15.76 27.94
CA TRP A 104 -18.73 17.22 27.88
C TRP A 104 -18.55 17.72 26.46
N GLU A 105 -19.46 18.56 25.98
CA GLU A 105 -19.32 19.23 24.69
C GLU A 105 -18.63 20.59 24.85
N ALA A 106 -17.60 20.82 24.04
CA ALA A 106 -16.90 22.09 24.00
C ALA A 106 -17.65 23.04 23.05
N ARG A 107 -18.48 23.94 23.59
CA ARG A 107 -19.27 24.90 22.81
C ARG A 107 -18.79 26.33 23.03
N GLU A 108 -18.75 27.10 21.96
CA GLU A 108 -18.60 28.56 22.07
C GLU A 108 -19.87 29.15 22.69
N GLN A 109 -19.68 29.86 23.79
CA GLN A 109 -20.72 30.56 24.51
C GLN A 109 -20.59 32.05 24.23
N ASN A 110 -21.56 32.59 23.49
CA ASN A 110 -21.70 34.03 23.31
C ASN A 110 -22.42 34.59 24.54
N HIS A 111 -21.69 35.28 25.41
CA HIS A 111 -22.28 35.95 26.55
C HIS A 111 -23.09 37.17 26.07
N LYS A 112 -24.37 36.98 25.78
CA LYS A 112 -25.30 38.12 25.67
C LYS A 112 -25.48 38.69 27.08
N LEU A 113 -24.89 39.85 27.34
CA LEU A 113 -25.12 40.61 28.58
C LEU A 113 -26.63 40.71 28.84
N GLN A 114 -27.08 40.31 30.04
CA GLN A 114 -28.47 40.50 30.46
C GLN A 114 -28.89 41.95 30.25
N SER A 115 -30.13 42.17 29.78
CA SER A 115 -30.68 43.51 29.50
C SER A 115 -30.57 44.46 30.70
N ALA A 116 -30.71 43.94 31.92
CA ALA A 116 -30.56 44.70 33.16
C ALA A 116 -29.13 45.24 33.38
N VAL A 117 -28.10 44.49 32.98
CA VAL A 117 -26.69 44.92 33.10
C VAL A 117 -26.33 45.94 32.03
N ARG A 118 -26.93 45.85 30.83
CA ARG A 118 -26.81 46.90 29.79
C ARG A 118 -27.39 48.24 30.26
N GLN A 119 -28.46 48.23 31.07
CA GLN A 119 -29.08 49.45 31.59
C GLN A 119 -28.23 50.16 32.66
N LEU A 120 -27.33 49.44 33.36
CA LEU A 120 -26.39 50.02 34.34
C LEU A 120 -25.17 50.70 33.68
N GLY A 121 -24.89 50.41 32.40
CA GLY A 121 -23.74 50.94 31.65
C GLY A 121 -23.93 52.33 31.03
N ASN A 122 -25.14 52.91 31.07
CA ASN A 122 -25.46 54.15 30.35
C ASN A 122 -24.92 55.45 30.98
N ARG A 123 -24.02 55.40 31.98
CA ARG A 123 -23.53 56.60 32.68
C ARG A 123 -22.10 57.05 32.37
N ARG A 124 -21.34 56.40 31.50
CA ARG A 124 -20.03 56.93 31.05
C ARG A 124 -19.76 56.54 29.59
N ASN A 125 -19.16 57.46 28.84
CA ASN A 125 -18.72 57.32 27.45
C ASN A 125 -17.72 56.16 27.26
N SER A 126 -18.23 54.93 27.30
CA SER A 126 -17.47 53.72 27.03
C SER A 126 -18.35 52.86 26.14
N THR A 127 -18.03 52.80 24.85
CA THR A 127 -18.54 51.76 23.96
C THR A 127 -18.19 50.41 24.59
N ALA A 128 -19.17 49.75 25.18
CA ALA A 128 -19.02 48.40 25.70
C ALA A 128 -18.68 47.49 24.51
N SER A 129 -17.42 47.04 24.43
CA SER A 129 -17.07 45.95 23.53
C SER A 129 -17.90 44.73 23.93
N GLU A 130 -18.55 44.08 22.97
CA GLU A 130 -19.22 42.81 23.24
C GLU A 130 -18.22 41.85 23.87
N PRO A 131 -18.57 41.17 24.97
CA PRO A 131 -17.66 40.22 25.59
C PRO A 131 -17.30 39.14 24.57
N ALA A 132 -16.01 38.87 24.43
CA ALA A 132 -15.50 37.86 23.52
C ALA A 132 -16.16 36.51 23.81
N SER A 133 -16.48 35.76 22.76
CA SER A 133 -16.97 34.38 22.86
C SER A 133 -15.99 33.56 23.70
N SER A 134 -16.48 32.96 24.79
CA SER A 134 -15.70 32.06 25.63
C SER A 134 -16.04 30.61 25.26
N MET A 135 -15.10 29.69 25.43
CA MET A 135 -15.41 28.27 25.23
C MET A 135 -15.88 27.69 26.56
N SER A 136 -16.98 26.95 26.55
CA SER A 136 -17.56 26.30 27.73
C SER A 136 -17.61 24.79 27.51
N LEU A 137 -17.42 24.02 28.59
CA LEU A 137 -17.60 22.57 28.60
C LEU A 137 -18.98 22.26 29.18
N ASN A 138 -19.94 21.95 28.31
CA ASN A 138 -21.30 21.63 28.72
C ASN A 138 -21.39 20.14 29.06
N PRO A 139 -21.66 19.75 30.33
CA PRO A 139 -21.84 18.35 30.69
C PRO A 139 -23.09 17.78 30.01
N LEU A 140 -22.99 16.52 29.57
CA LEU A 140 -24.11 15.71 29.11
C LEU A 140 -24.44 14.63 30.14
N GLU A 141 -25.62 14.01 30.00
CA GLU A 141 -26.05 12.93 30.88
C GLU A 141 -25.04 11.75 30.85
N PRO A 142 -24.65 11.25 32.05
CA PRO A 142 -23.78 10.07 32.16
C PRO A 142 -24.44 8.82 31.59
N ILE A 143 -23.63 7.95 30.98
CA ILE A 143 -24.09 6.66 30.46
C ILE A 143 -23.58 5.54 31.36
N LEU A 144 -24.48 4.63 31.73
CA LEU A 144 -24.17 3.43 32.51
C LEU A 144 -24.10 2.22 31.58
N ILE A 145 -23.05 1.41 31.73
CA ILE A 145 -22.86 0.16 31.00
C ILE A 145 -22.54 -0.95 31.99
N ASP A 146 -23.28 -2.06 31.92
CA ASP A 146 -23.13 -3.23 32.81
C ASP A 146 -21.98 -4.15 32.35
N LYS A 147 -20.86 -3.54 31.96
CA LYS A 147 -19.59 -4.19 31.62
C LYS A 147 -18.43 -3.27 32.03
N CYS A 148 -17.26 -3.85 32.27
CA CYS A 148 -16.04 -3.08 32.55
C CYS A 148 -15.36 -2.66 31.25
N VAL A 149 -15.37 -1.36 30.92
CA VAL A 149 -14.64 -0.80 29.78
C VAL A 149 -13.18 -0.65 30.14
N ILE A 150 -12.32 -1.34 29.39
CA ILE A 150 -10.85 -1.31 29.55
C ILE A 150 -10.15 -0.50 28.46
N GLY A 151 -10.87 -0.08 27.43
CA GLY A 151 -10.31 0.74 26.36
C GLY A 151 -11.38 1.55 25.63
N LEU A 152 -10.95 2.74 25.19
CA LEU A 152 -11.79 3.73 24.52
C LEU A 152 -11.00 4.31 23.34
N GLN A 153 -11.53 4.18 22.13
CA GLN A 153 -10.89 4.68 20.90
C GLN A 153 -11.90 5.36 19.97
N SER A 154 -11.44 6.28 19.12
CA SER A 154 -12.27 6.88 18.08
C SER A 154 -12.05 6.17 16.74
N ALA A 155 -13.11 6.07 15.95
CA ALA A 155 -13.08 5.50 14.61
C ALA A 155 -13.82 6.40 13.61
N GLN A 156 -13.63 6.13 12.32
CA GLN A 156 -14.33 6.83 11.22
C GLN A 156 -14.19 8.35 11.31
N PHE A 157 -12.96 8.83 11.52
CA PHE A 157 -12.66 10.26 11.71
C PHE A 157 -13.44 10.90 12.87
N GLY A 158 -13.65 10.13 13.94
CA GLY A 158 -14.35 10.60 15.14
C GLY A 158 -15.87 10.55 15.02
N LYS A 159 -16.44 9.90 14.00
CA LYS A 159 -17.89 9.69 13.87
C LYS A 159 -18.42 8.54 14.74
N ALA A 160 -17.55 7.58 15.09
CA ALA A 160 -17.89 6.46 15.95
C ALA A 160 -16.88 6.33 17.09
N VAL A 161 -17.33 5.74 18.19
CA VAL A 161 -16.53 5.42 19.38
C VAL A 161 -16.46 3.90 19.52
N ILE A 162 -15.28 3.35 19.75
CA ILE A 162 -15.07 1.94 20.01
C ILE A 162 -14.84 1.76 21.51
N LEU A 163 -15.68 0.91 22.13
CA LEU A 163 -15.53 0.44 23.49
C LEU A 163 -14.99 -0.99 23.47
N THR A 164 -13.93 -1.24 24.23
CA THR A 164 -13.40 -2.59 24.43
C THR A 164 -13.55 -2.98 25.89
N PHE A 165 -14.06 -4.18 26.15
CA PHE A 165 -14.45 -4.64 27.47
C PHE A 165 -13.50 -5.69 28.04
N SER A 166 -13.51 -5.85 29.37
CA SER A 166 -12.68 -6.83 30.07
C SER A 166 -13.00 -8.29 29.74
N ASP A 167 -14.20 -8.57 29.21
CA ASP A 167 -14.60 -9.89 28.70
C ASP A 167 -14.08 -10.17 27.28
N GLY A 168 -13.37 -9.22 26.68
CA GLY A 168 -12.83 -9.31 25.33
C GLY A 168 -13.78 -8.81 24.24
N SER A 169 -15.03 -8.48 24.56
CA SER A 169 -16.01 -7.99 23.59
C SER A 169 -15.69 -6.56 23.15
N VAL A 170 -16.21 -6.19 21.97
CA VAL A 170 -16.00 -4.88 21.34
C VAL A 170 -17.33 -4.32 20.86
N GLN A 171 -17.70 -3.12 21.33
CA GLN A 171 -18.88 -2.40 20.85
C GLN A 171 -18.46 -1.14 20.07
N HIS A 172 -19.17 -0.89 18.98
CA HIS A 172 -19.10 0.38 18.27
C HIS A 172 -20.32 1.20 18.68
N ARG A 173 -20.13 2.48 18.96
CA ARG A 173 -21.21 3.39 19.36
C ARG A 173 -21.18 4.68 18.54
N ASP A 174 -22.35 5.24 18.29
CA ASP A 174 -22.48 6.55 17.64
C ASP A 174 -21.84 7.64 18.53
N ARG A 175 -21.11 8.59 17.95
CA ARG A 175 -20.43 9.63 18.74
C ARG A 175 -21.39 10.51 19.56
N SER A 176 -22.61 10.71 19.08
CA SER A 176 -23.56 11.71 19.60
C SER A 176 -24.51 11.03 20.57
N THR A 177 -25.20 9.98 20.13
CA THR A 177 -26.17 9.26 20.96
C THR A 177 -25.50 8.25 21.90
N PHE A 178 -24.30 7.77 21.56
CA PHE A 178 -23.64 6.64 22.23
C PHE A 178 -24.46 5.34 22.22
N GLU A 179 -25.45 5.23 21.33
CA GLU A 179 -26.14 3.97 21.07
C GLU A 179 -25.22 3.02 20.29
N GLU A 180 -25.38 1.72 20.52
CA GLU A 180 -24.62 0.70 19.83
C GLU A 180 -24.97 0.67 18.33
N ILE A 181 -23.94 0.70 17.50
CA ILE A 181 -24.05 0.64 16.04
C ILE A 181 -23.52 -0.70 15.54
N TYR A 182 -24.15 -1.24 14.49
CA TYR A 182 -23.88 -2.58 13.90
C TYR A 182 -24.51 -3.76 14.65
N THR A 183 -25.64 -3.51 15.31
CA THR A 183 -26.51 -4.56 15.86
C THR A 183 -27.20 -5.39 14.78
N GLU A 184 -27.45 -4.78 13.61
CA GLU A 184 -28.09 -5.42 12.45
C GLU A 184 -27.17 -5.45 11.23
N ARG A 185 -27.44 -6.39 10.32
CA ARG A 185 -26.71 -6.52 9.05
C ARG A 185 -27.27 -5.55 8.02
N GLU A 186 -26.39 -4.81 7.35
CA GLU A 186 -26.74 -3.84 6.31
C GLU A 186 -25.93 -4.16 5.04
N TYR A 187 -26.64 -4.33 3.92
CA TYR A 187 -26.04 -4.70 2.63
C TYR A 187 -26.20 -3.61 1.55
N ALA A 188 -27.11 -2.65 1.72
CA ALA A 188 -27.33 -1.57 0.76
C ALA A 188 -26.29 -0.45 0.89
N SER A 189 -25.81 -0.16 2.11
CA SER A 189 -24.84 0.92 2.36
C SER A 189 -23.72 0.49 3.32
N VAL A 190 -22.69 -0.15 2.76
CA VAL A 190 -21.56 -0.70 3.51
C VAL A 190 -20.39 0.28 3.59
N MET A 191 -19.94 0.56 4.82
CA MET A 191 -18.80 1.40 5.18
C MET A 191 -17.70 0.63 5.93
N ASN A 192 -18.01 -0.54 6.49
CA ASN A 192 -17.06 -1.43 7.15
C ASN A 192 -17.58 -2.87 7.21
N LEU A 193 -16.73 -3.79 7.66
CA LEU A 193 -17.05 -5.22 7.72
C LEU A 193 -18.04 -5.58 8.83
N GLN A 194 -18.08 -4.80 9.91
CA GLN A 194 -19.00 -5.03 11.03
C GLN A 194 -20.46 -4.91 10.58
N GLN A 195 -20.78 -3.95 9.70
CA GLN A 195 -22.11 -3.83 9.07
C GLN A 195 -22.54 -5.07 8.27
N VAL A 196 -21.57 -5.79 7.70
CA VAL A 196 -21.85 -7.01 6.93
C VAL A 196 -22.07 -8.23 7.85
N GLY A 197 -21.75 -8.09 9.14
CA GLY A 197 -21.87 -9.11 10.17
C GLY A 197 -20.54 -9.77 10.57
N PHE A 198 -19.39 -9.15 10.27
CA PHE A 198 -18.11 -9.60 10.82
C PHE A 198 -17.95 -9.10 12.26
N THR A 199 -17.73 -10.01 13.20
CA THR A 199 -17.62 -9.69 14.63
C THR A 199 -16.39 -10.33 15.26
N PHE A 200 -15.93 -9.76 16.37
CA PHE A 200 -14.92 -10.41 17.20
C PHE A 200 -15.55 -11.57 17.98
N PRO A 201 -14.80 -12.65 18.25
CA PRO A 201 -15.25 -13.69 19.17
C PRO A 201 -15.21 -13.17 20.62
N ASP A 202 -16.30 -13.35 21.36
CA ASP A 202 -16.46 -12.92 22.76
C ASP A 202 -16.04 -14.03 23.73
N ASP A 203 -14.77 -14.41 23.73
CA ASP A 203 -14.32 -15.64 24.41
C ASP A 203 -13.07 -15.49 25.30
N TRP A 204 -12.63 -14.27 25.62
CA TRP A 204 -11.36 -14.11 26.35
C TRP A 204 -11.32 -12.91 27.31
N GLN A 205 -11.25 -13.20 28.60
CA GLN A 205 -10.99 -12.18 29.61
C GLN A 205 -9.60 -11.55 29.44
N CYS A 206 -9.55 -10.23 29.49
CA CYS A 206 -8.32 -9.47 29.27
C CYS A 206 -8.27 -8.18 30.08
N GLN A 207 -7.05 -7.76 30.38
CA GLN A 207 -6.76 -6.53 31.12
C GLN A 207 -6.54 -5.34 30.17
N GLN A 208 -6.00 -5.63 28.99
CA GLN A 208 -5.70 -4.62 27.97
C GLN A 208 -5.99 -5.16 26.58
N ILE A 209 -6.46 -4.26 25.72
CA ILE A 209 -6.72 -4.51 24.31
C ILE A 209 -6.03 -3.42 23.48
N ALA A 210 -5.34 -3.83 22.43
CA ALA A 210 -4.84 -2.94 21.39
C ALA A 210 -5.44 -3.33 20.05
N LEU A 211 -6.33 -2.47 19.52
CA LEU A 211 -6.88 -2.63 18.17
C LEU A 211 -5.85 -2.24 17.10
N SER A 212 -5.89 -2.98 16.01
CA SER A 212 -5.19 -2.64 14.77
C SER A 212 -5.74 -1.34 14.15
N PRO A 213 -4.93 -0.62 13.34
CA PRO A 213 -5.39 0.60 12.66
C PRO A 213 -6.61 0.40 11.75
N THR A 214 -6.86 -0.82 11.28
CA THR A 214 -8.02 -1.15 10.44
C THR A 214 -9.27 -1.48 11.25
N GLY A 215 -9.14 -1.68 12.57
CA GLY A 215 -10.21 -2.17 13.44
C GLY A 215 -10.63 -3.63 13.18
N CYS A 216 -9.93 -4.35 12.30
CA CYS A 216 -10.30 -5.74 11.94
C CYS A 216 -9.63 -6.79 12.83
N SER A 217 -8.58 -6.41 13.56
CA SER A 217 -7.91 -7.28 14.51
C SER A 217 -7.50 -6.56 15.79
N MET A 218 -7.23 -7.31 16.85
CA MET A 218 -6.75 -6.81 18.13
C MET A 218 -5.78 -7.77 18.80
N ILE A 219 -4.92 -7.24 19.66
CA ILE A 219 -4.13 -8.02 20.62
C ILE A 219 -4.73 -7.83 22.00
N GLN A 220 -4.95 -8.94 22.70
CA GLN A 220 -5.50 -8.98 24.05
C GLN A 220 -4.41 -9.48 25.02
N LEU A 221 -4.26 -8.83 26.16
CA LEU A 221 -3.39 -9.27 27.25
C LEU A 221 -4.25 -9.91 28.35
N GLY A 222 -4.13 -11.22 28.54
CA GLY A 222 -4.84 -11.93 29.60
C GLY A 222 -4.18 -11.76 30.97
N ASP A 223 -4.87 -12.17 32.03
CA ASP A 223 -4.39 -12.04 33.42
C ASP A 223 -3.08 -12.77 33.70
N SER A 224 -2.80 -13.84 32.95
CA SER A 224 -1.56 -14.60 33.06
C SER A 224 -0.36 -13.93 32.35
N GLY A 225 -0.51 -12.71 31.84
CA GLY A 225 0.48 -12.04 30.99
C GLY A 225 0.61 -12.62 29.57
N LYS A 226 -0.25 -13.56 29.19
CA LYS A 226 -0.25 -14.15 27.84
C LYS A 226 -0.96 -13.21 26.87
N MET A 227 -0.36 -13.01 25.70
CA MET A 227 -0.94 -12.22 24.62
C MET A 227 -1.67 -13.14 23.63
N ARG A 228 -2.89 -12.74 23.24
CA ARG A 228 -3.72 -13.43 22.25
C ARG A 228 -4.01 -12.47 21.10
N TRP A 229 -3.84 -12.94 19.86
CA TRP A 229 -4.33 -12.24 18.69
C TRP A 229 -5.76 -12.67 18.38
N SER A 230 -6.67 -11.71 18.31
CA SER A 230 -8.06 -11.90 17.92
C SER A 230 -8.37 -11.09 16.66
N ARG A 231 -9.25 -11.60 15.82
CA ARG A 231 -9.61 -11.01 14.53
C ARG A 231 -11.09 -11.19 14.29
N ILE A 232 -11.70 -10.25 13.57
CA ILE A 232 -13.10 -10.39 13.16
C ILE A 232 -13.28 -11.63 12.30
N ARG A 233 -14.44 -12.28 12.45
CA ARG A 233 -14.85 -13.45 11.70
C ARG A 233 -16.31 -13.31 11.33
N LEU A 234 -16.73 -14.00 10.29
CA LEU A 234 -18.13 -14.11 9.91
C LEU A 234 -18.69 -15.38 10.55
N PRO A 235 -19.62 -15.30 11.53
CA PRO A 235 -20.09 -16.46 12.27
C PRO A 235 -20.67 -17.58 11.39
N ASP A 236 -21.40 -17.23 10.32
CA ASP A 236 -22.04 -18.21 9.43
C ASP A 236 -21.12 -18.71 8.28
N GLY A 237 -19.85 -18.29 8.26
CA GLY A 237 -18.79 -18.83 7.40
C GLY A 237 -18.85 -18.53 5.89
N ASP A 238 -20.00 -18.66 5.24
CA ASP A 238 -20.13 -18.52 3.78
C ASP A 238 -20.66 -17.14 3.35
N ILE A 239 -19.98 -16.55 2.36
CA ILE A 239 -20.32 -15.24 1.77
C ILE A 239 -21.00 -15.37 0.41
N GLY A 240 -21.09 -16.56 -0.19
CA GLY A 240 -21.48 -16.74 -1.59
C GLY A 240 -20.30 -16.83 -2.55
N ASN A 241 -20.54 -16.85 -3.86
CA ASN A 241 -19.52 -17.15 -4.88
C ASN A 241 -19.37 -16.06 -5.96
N GLY A 242 -20.13 -14.97 -5.90
CA GLY A 242 -19.91 -13.84 -6.79
C GLY A 242 -20.75 -12.62 -6.49
N MET A 243 -20.54 -11.55 -7.25
CA MET A 243 -21.16 -10.24 -7.07
C MET A 243 -22.71 -10.20 -7.16
N ARG A 244 -23.35 -11.30 -7.57
CA ARG A 244 -24.82 -11.43 -7.55
C ARG A 244 -25.36 -11.79 -6.16
N ASP A 245 -24.52 -12.40 -5.31
CA ASP A 245 -24.87 -12.70 -3.93
C ASP A 245 -24.69 -11.43 -3.09
N GLU A 246 -25.76 -10.95 -2.45
CA GLU A 246 -25.74 -9.70 -1.68
C GLU A 246 -24.64 -9.70 -0.61
N ARG A 247 -24.47 -10.82 0.09
CA ARG A 247 -23.45 -10.97 1.15
C ARG A 247 -22.03 -10.94 0.59
N TYR A 248 -21.81 -11.50 -0.60
CA TYR A 248 -20.50 -11.47 -1.27
C TYR A 248 -20.18 -10.03 -1.67
N ALA A 249 -21.12 -9.36 -2.34
CA ALA A 249 -20.97 -7.97 -2.77
C ALA A 249 -20.74 -7.03 -1.58
N ALA A 250 -21.52 -7.19 -0.50
CA ALA A 250 -21.36 -6.44 0.74
C ALA A 250 -20.00 -6.71 1.40
N THR A 251 -19.53 -7.96 1.41
CA THR A 251 -18.21 -8.30 1.94
C THR A 251 -17.10 -7.64 1.13
N ILE A 252 -17.15 -7.70 -0.20
CA ILE A 252 -16.18 -7.02 -1.07
C ILE A 252 -16.21 -5.51 -0.84
N ALA A 253 -17.40 -4.90 -0.71
CA ALA A 253 -17.54 -3.47 -0.44
C ALA A 253 -16.90 -3.08 0.91
N GLY A 254 -17.20 -3.83 1.98
CA GLY A 254 -16.63 -3.61 3.31
C GLY A 254 -15.11 -3.74 3.31
N LEU A 255 -14.58 -4.80 2.71
CA LEU A 255 -13.13 -5.00 2.55
C LEU A 255 -12.48 -3.87 1.75
N THR A 256 -13.16 -3.43 0.69
CA THR A 256 -12.69 -2.36 -0.20
C THR A 256 -12.58 -1.03 0.54
N VAL A 257 -13.62 -0.62 1.28
CA VAL A 257 -13.62 0.65 2.04
C VAL A 257 -12.55 0.62 3.14
N THR A 258 -12.44 -0.47 3.89
CA THR A 258 -11.44 -0.60 4.95
C THR A 258 -10.02 -0.59 4.38
N ALA A 259 -9.74 -1.37 3.34
CA ALA A 259 -8.41 -1.40 2.71
C ALA A 259 -8.06 -0.08 2.02
N ALA A 260 -9.02 0.55 1.33
CA ALA A 260 -8.82 1.83 0.64
C ALA A 260 -8.42 2.93 1.62
N THR A 261 -9.07 2.98 2.78
CA THR A 261 -8.70 3.90 3.87
C THR A 261 -7.24 3.66 4.28
N SER A 262 -6.85 2.42 4.58
CA SER A 262 -5.47 2.11 4.97
C SER A 262 -4.44 2.44 3.89
N ILE A 263 -4.75 2.15 2.62
CA ILE A 263 -3.88 2.48 1.48
C ILE A 263 -3.72 4.00 1.34
N LYS A 264 -4.80 4.77 1.46
CA LYS A 264 -4.77 6.23 1.33
C LYS A 264 -3.94 6.89 2.43
N TYR A 265 -4.03 6.41 3.66
CA TYR A 265 -3.25 6.90 4.80
C TYR A 265 -1.90 6.18 4.97
N GLN A 266 -1.52 5.32 4.02
CA GLN A 266 -0.26 4.57 4.02
C GLN A 266 -0.02 3.69 5.27
N THR A 267 -1.10 3.28 5.93
CA THR A 267 -1.07 2.39 7.11
C THR A 267 -1.00 0.92 6.68
N ASN A 268 -0.70 0.05 7.65
CA ASN A 268 -0.69 -1.40 7.41
C ASN A 268 -2.13 -1.96 7.34
N PHE A 269 -2.35 -2.95 6.47
CA PHE A 269 -3.59 -3.69 6.30
C PHE A 269 -3.36 -5.23 6.25
N ASP A 270 -2.24 -5.70 6.82
CA ASP A 270 -1.88 -7.14 6.89
C ASP A 270 -2.91 -7.99 7.63
N ASP A 271 -3.60 -7.41 8.60
CA ASP A 271 -4.70 -8.04 9.31
C ASP A 271 -5.89 -8.35 8.39
N ILE A 272 -6.27 -7.43 7.51
CA ILE A 272 -7.30 -7.66 6.48
C ILE A 272 -6.88 -8.82 5.59
N LEU A 273 -5.63 -8.83 5.11
CA LEU A 273 -5.08 -9.93 4.29
C LEU A 273 -5.17 -11.27 5.02
N ALA A 274 -4.88 -11.29 6.33
CA ALA A 274 -4.94 -12.51 7.14
C ALA A 274 -6.38 -12.99 7.38
N ILE A 275 -7.35 -12.08 7.49
CA ILE A 275 -8.79 -12.39 7.68
C ILE A 275 -9.37 -12.98 6.40
N VAL A 276 -9.08 -12.39 5.24
CA VAL A 276 -9.67 -12.82 3.96
C VAL A 276 -8.94 -13.96 3.30
N ARG A 277 -7.80 -14.40 3.86
CA ARG A 277 -7.00 -15.49 3.29
C ARG A 277 -7.82 -16.76 2.97
N PRO A 278 -8.76 -17.23 3.81
CA PRO A 278 -9.62 -18.37 3.48
C PRO A 278 -10.56 -18.11 2.29
N LEU A 279 -10.92 -16.84 2.03
CA LEU A 279 -11.80 -16.45 0.94
C LEU A 279 -11.07 -16.38 -0.42
N ALA A 280 -9.73 -16.39 -0.43
CA ALA A 280 -8.93 -16.34 -1.64
C ALA A 280 -9.09 -17.57 -2.55
N GLU A 281 -9.64 -18.68 -2.02
CA GLU A 281 -9.95 -19.88 -2.79
C GLU A 281 -11.27 -19.77 -3.57
N LYS A 282 -12.13 -18.79 -3.22
CA LYS A 282 -13.38 -18.57 -3.94
C LYS A 282 -13.11 -18.05 -5.35
N PRO A 283 -13.88 -18.50 -6.36
CA PRO A 283 -13.71 -18.05 -7.73
C PRO A 283 -13.76 -16.53 -7.80
N ARG A 284 -12.79 -15.92 -8.50
CA ARG A 284 -12.72 -14.49 -8.77
C ARG A 284 -12.62 -13.54 -7.56
N PHE A 285 -12.60 -14.05 -6.32
CA PHE A 285 -12.63 -13.20 -5.11
C PHE A 285 -11.52 -12.15 -5.09
N VAL A 286 -10.29 -12.57 -5.37
CA VAL A 286 -9.14 -11.66 -5.38
C VAL A 286 -9.25 -10.63 -6.51
N GLN A 287 -9.68 -11.06 -7.70
CA GLN A 287 -9.86 -10.19 -8.86
C GLN A 287 -10.93 -9.13 -8.60
N ASP A 288 -12.08 -9.55 -8.08
CA ASP A 288 -13.21 -8.68 -7.80
C ASP A 288 -12.84 -7.67 -6.71
N TRP A 289 -12.18 -8.10 -5.62
CA TRP A 289 -11.74 -7.20 -4.56
C TRP A 289 -10.72 -6.17 -5.05
N VAL A 290 -9.68 -6.60 -5.78
CA VAL A 290 -8.66 -5.68 -6.30
C VAL A 290 -9.24 -4.70 -7.31
N SER A 291 -10.20 -5.14 -8.14
CA SER A 291 -10.91 -4.27 -9.09
C SER A 291 -11.69 -3.17 -8.36
N GLU A 292 -12.36 -3.52 -7.26
CA GLU A 292 -13.09 -2.56 -6.44
C GLU A 292 -12.17 -1.59 -5.68
N VAL A 293 -11.00 -2.05 -5.22
CA VAL A 293 -9.95 -1.18 -4.64
C VAL A 293 -9.43 -0.18 -5.67
N ILE A 294 -9.20 -0.62 -6.91
CA ILE A 294 -8.79 0.26 -8.02
C ILE A 294 -9.87 1.31 -8.30
N ARG A 295 -11.14 0.89 -8.33
CA ARG A 295 -12.30 1.74 -8.58
C ARG A 295 -12.47 2.83 -7.51
N ILE A 296 -12.50 2.45 -6.23
CA ILE A 296 -12.78 3.40 -5.13
C ILE A 296 -11.63 4.41 -4.91
N LEU A 297 -10.39 3.99 -5.16
CA LEU A 297 -9.22 4.87 -5.01
C LEU A 297 -8.89 5.65 -6.28
N ALA A 298 -9.60 5.40 -7.38
CA ALA A 298 -9.29 5.91 -8.72
C ALA A 298 -7.82 5.67 -9.09
N VAL A 299 -7.33 4.44 -8.85
CA VAL A 299 -5.93 4.10 -9.13
C VAL A 299 -5.69 4.16 -10.63
N GLN A 300 -4.73 4.97 -11.06
CA GLN A 300 -4.30 4.97 -12.46
C GLN A 300 -3.70 3.61 -12.82
N VAL A 301 -4.36 2.89 -13.72
CA VAL A 301 -3.89 1.60 -14.27
C VAL A 301 -3.68 1.62 -15.78
N ASP A 302 -4.26 2.60 -16.48
CA ASP A 302 -4.11 2.78 -17.91
C ASP A 302 -2.83 3.57 -18.23
N TYR A 303 -1.83 2.87 -18.73
CA TYR A 303 -0.58 3.46 -19.21
C TYR A 303 -0.39 3.27 -20.72
N VAL A 304 -1.47 3.02 -21.47
CA VAL A 304 -1.41 2.80 -22.92
C VAL A 304 -0.95 4.06 -23.66
N VAL A 305 -1.43 5.23 -23.22
CA VAL A 305 -1.17 6.54 -23.87
C VAL A 305 -0.19 7.39 -23.06
N GLU A 306 0.16 6.98 -21.83
CA GLU A 306 1.02 7.75 -20.93
C GLU A 306 2.50 7.64 -21.36
N PRO A 307 3.15 8.74 -21.80
CA PRO A 307 4.55 8.67 -22.23
C PRO A 307 5.54 8.73 -21.03
N SER A 308 5.06 9.14 -19.85
CA SER A 308 5.91 9.40 -18.69
C SER A 308 6.06 8.19 -17.79
N HIS A 309 7.21 7.52 -17.86
CA HIS A 309 7.58 6.47 -16.91
C HIS A 309 7.69 7.01 -15.46
N ASP A 310 7.96 8.31 -15.29
CA ASP A 310 8.05 8.94 -13.97
C ASP A 310 6.69 8.99 -13.26
N ALA A 311 5.61 9.25 -14.01
CA ALA A 311 4.25 9.24 -13.46
C ALA A 311 3.88 7.84 -12.93
N LEU A 312 4.26 6.79 -13.67
CA LEU A 312 4.07 5.40 -13.26
C LEU A 312 4.87 5.03 -12.01
N LEU A 313 6.16 5.42 -11.93
CA LEU A 313 7.00 5.19 -10.75
C LEU A 313 6.51 5.95 -9.52
N LYS A 314 5.85 7.11 -9.70
CA LYS A 314 5.25 7.91 -8.63
C LYS A 314 3.86 7.42 -8.20
N ASN A 315 3.24 6.47 -8.91
CA ASN A 315 1.97 5.89 -8.48
C ASN A 315 2.18 5.11 -7.16
N THR A 316 1.68 5.65 -6.05
CA THR A 316 1.86 5.08 -4.70
C THR A 316 0.80 4.03 -4.33
N GLN A 317 -0.31 3.97 -5.05
CA GLN A 317 -1.45 3.09 -4.75
C GLN A 317 -1.38 1.76 -5.51
N LEU A 318 -0.88 1.76 -6.75
CA LEU A 318 -0.73 0.56 -7.57
C LEU A 318 0.08 -0.56 -6.86
N PRO A 319 1.19 -0.27 -6.13
CA PRO A 319 1.89 -1.29 -5.36
C PRO A 319 1.02 -1.99 -4.31
N SER A 320 0.02 -1.32 -3.74
CA SER A 320 -0.90 -1.95 -2.79
C SER A 320 -1.85 -2.93 -3.47
N CYS A 321 -2.28 -2.66 -4.70
CA CYS A 321 -3.08 -3.59 -5.50
C CYS A 321 -2.26 -4.86 -5.82
N MET A 322 -1.01 -4.68 -6.26
CA MET A 322 -0.08 -5.80 -6.47
C MET A 322 0.17 -6.57 -5.17
N ALA A 323 0.27 -5.87 -4.03
CA ALA A 323 0.51 -6.51 -2.75
C ALA A 323 -0.62 -7.45 -2.32
N ILE A 324 -1.88 -7.08 -2.58
CA ILE A 324 -3.04 -7.95 -2.33
C ILE A 324 -2.93 -9.21 -3.19
N LEU A 325 -2.68 -9.06 -4.50
CA LEU A 325 -2.50 -10.18 -5.43
C LEU A 325 -1.36 -11.11 -5.00
N VAL A 326 -0.19 -10.54 -4.67
CA VAL A 326 0.97 -11.29 -4.21
C VAL A 326 0.63 -12.07 -2.95
N SER A 327 0.05 -11.42 -1.94
CA SER A 327 -0.19 -12.02 -0.63
C SER A 327 -1.26 -13.10 -0.67
N LEU A 328 -2.37 -12.90 -1.39
CA LEU A 328 -3.47 -13.87 -1.42
C LEU A 328 -3.20 -15.06 -2.33
N GLY A 329 -2.38 -14.91 -3.38
CA GLY A 329 -1.98 -16.04 -4.22
C GLY A 329 -0.67 -16.72 -3.81
N PHE A 330 0.01 -16.28 -2.75
CA PHE A 330 1.21 -16.93 -2.23
C PHE A 330 0.86 -18.22 -1.48
N ARG A 331 1.39 -19.39 -1.86
CA ARG A 331 1.02 -20.70 -1.27
C ARG A 331 2.11 -21.31 -0.38
N GLY A 332 2.99 -20.47 0.18
CA GLY A 332 4.18 -20.90 0.89
C GLY A 332 5.39 -21.01 -0.05
N ASP A 333 6.57 -21.28 0.52
CA ASP A 333 7.81 -21.30 -0.27
C ASP A 333 7.94 -22.52 -1.18
N THR A 334 7.18 -23.59 -0.89
CA THR A 334 7.28 -24.92 -1.51
C THR A 334 6.21 -25.20 -2.56
N ARG A 335 5.21 -24.31 -2.72
CA ARG A 335 4.12 -24.49 -3.68
C ARG A 335 4.07 -23.31 -4.64
N PRO A 336 3.67 -23.55 -5.90
CA PRO A 336 3.55 -22.49 -6.87
C PRO A 336 2.54 -21.43 -6.44
N ARG A 337 2.93 -20.17 -6.63
CA ARG A 337 2.02 -19.02 -6.59
C ARG A 337 0.91 -19.19 -7.63
N THR A 338 -0.25 -18.61 -7.35
CA THR A 338 -1.28 -18.47 -8.40
C THR A 338 -0.78 -17.56 -9.53
N PHE A 339 -1.34 -17.70 -10.71
CA PHE A 339 -0.99 -16.89 -11.89
C PHE A 339 -0.98 -15.39 -11.60
N GLN A 340 -2.04 -14.90 -10.94
CA GLN A 340 -2.17 -13.49 -10.55
C GLN A 340 -1.06 -13.06 -9.57
N SER A 341 -0.68 -13.93 -8.63
CA SER A 341 0.39 -13.65 -7.67
C SER A 341 1.77 -13.71 -8.30
N ALA A 342 2.02 -14.64 -9.22
CA ALA A 342 3.25 -14.70 -10.00
C ALA A 342 3.43 -13.43 -10.84
N PHE A 343 2.37 -13.02 -11.56
CA PHE A 343 2.35 -11.79 -12.36
C PHE A 343 2.60 -10.55 -11.50
N ALA A 344 1.87 -10.40 -10.39
CA ALA A 344 2.01 -9.27 -9.49
C ALA A 344 3.36 -9.23 -8.79
N SER A 345 3.90 -10.39 -8.41
CA SER A 345 5.22 -10.52 -7.77
C SER A 345 6.33 -10.12 -8.73
N MET A 346 6.25 -10.57 -9.98
CA MET A 346 7.22 -10.19 -11.00
C MET A 346 7.13 -8.71 -11.35
N THR A 347 5.91 -8.18 -11.52
CA THR A 347 5.69 -6.75 -11.76
C THR A 347 6.23 -5.88 -10.62
N ALA A 348 6.02 -6.29 -9.37
CA ALA A 348 6.58 -5.63 -8.19
C ALA A 348 8.12 -5.66 -8.18
N ALA A 349 8.73 -6.78 -8.57
CA ALA A 349 10.18 -6.90 -8.68
C ALA A 349 10.76 -6.00 -9.79
N ILE A 350 10.13 -5.98 -10.98
CA ILE A 350 10.51 -5.11 -12.11
C ILE A 350 10.41 -3.64 -11.69
N ARG A 351 9.31 -3.23 -11.06
CA ARG A 351 9.13 -1.87 -10.56
C ARG A 351 10.25 -1.49 -9.59
N SER A 352 10.56 -2.35 -8.62
CA SER A 352 11.65 -2.08 -7.67
C SER A 352 13.00 -1.97 -8.36
N ALA A 353 13.28 -2.81 -9.35
CA ALA A 353 14.52 -2.74 -10.11
C ALA A 353 14.62 -1.45 -10.92
N ALA A 354 13.56 -1.07 -11.64
CA ALA A 354 13.49 0.17 -12.40
C ALA A 354 13.63 1.41 -11.49
N PHE A 355 12.99 1.39 -10.32
CA PHE A 355 13.11 2.45 -9.32
C PHE A 355 14.54 2.56 -8.79
N ASN A 356 15.13 1.45 -8.34
CA ASN A 356 16.50 1.44 -7.80
C ASN A 356 17.53 1.90 -8.85
N ALA A 357 17.44 1.39 -10.08
CA ALA A 357 18.30 1.81 -11.17
C ALA A 357 18.14 3.31 -11.48
N THR A 358 16.92 3.86 -11.38
CA THR A 358 16.65 5.29 -11.56
C THR A 358 17.26 6.12 -10.43
N VAL A 359 16.98 5.78 -9.17
CA VAL A 359 17.49 6.51 -8.01
C VAL A 359 19.01 6.52 -7.99
N VAL A 360 19.66 5.39 -8.25
CA VAL A 360 21.13 5.32 -8.32
C VAL A 360 21.68 6.22 -9.42
N ALA A 361 21.03 6.26 -10.59
CA ALA A 361 21.52 7.02 -11.74
C ALA A 361 21.25 8.54 -11.65
N THR A 362 20.22 8.98 -10.91
CA THR A 362 19.76 10.38 -10.94
C THR A 362 19.77 11.10 -9.59
N ALA A 363 19.83 10.40 -8.46
CA ALA A 363 19.75 11.06 -7.16
C ALA A 363 21.01 11.87 -6.84
N GLN A 364 20.79 13.02 -6.21
CA GLN A 364 21.85 13.84 -5.63
C GLN A 364 21.58 13.97 -4.13
N PHE A 365 22.61 13.73 -3.31
CA PHE A 365 22.56 13.94 -1.87
C PHE A 365 23.91 14.46 -1.41
N ASN A 366 23.97 15.24 -0.32
CA ASN A 366 25.22 15.74 0.24
C ASN A 366 25.44 15.12 1.63
N VAL A 367 26.10 13.97 1.69
CA VAL A 367 26.42 13.26 2.94
C VAL A 367 27.87 12.81 2.88
N GLY A 368 28.69 13.26 3.83
CA GLY A 368 30.12 12.89 3.91
C GLY A 368 30.95 13.33 2.70
N GLY A 369 30.58 14.43 2.04
CA GLY A 369 31.30 14.98 0.88
C GLY A 369 31.00 14.29 -0.46
N ARG A 370 30.21 13.21 -0.48
CA ARG A 370 29.72 12.58 -1.72
C ARG A 370 28.48 13.30 -2.22
N ARG A 371 28.33 13.39 -3.55
CA ARG A 371 27.22 14.10 -4.21
C ARG A 371 26.24 13.14 -4.89
N SER A 372 26.66 11.91 -5.16
CA SER A 372 25.88 10.90 -5.87
C SER A 372 25.99 9.52 -5.20
N PRO A 373 24.94 8.67 -5.27
CA PRO A 373 25.06 7.25 -4.91
C PRO A 373 26.18 6.54 -5.67
N MET A 374 26.44 6.94 -6.92
CA MET A 374 27.48 6.36 -7.78
C MET A 374 28.91 6.70 -7.32
N ASP A 375 29.08 7.61 -6.36
CA ASP A 375 30.38 7.88 -5.72
C ASP A 375 30.73 6.81 -4.66
N ASP A 376 29.86 5.83 -4.44
CA ASP A 376 30.07 4.70 -3.54
C ASP A 376 30.23 3.36 -4.28
N HIS A 377 31.40 2.72 -4.14
CA HIS A 377 31.68 1.43 -4.77
C HIS A 377 30.68 0.33 -4.38
N GLU A 378 30.16 0.34 -3.15
CA GLU A 378 29.17 -0.65 -2.69
C GLU A 378 27.84 -0.50 -3.44
N VAL A 379 27.46 0.73 -3.79
CA VAL A 379 26.28 1.02 -4.60
C VAL A 379 26.50 0.56 -6.03
N VAL A 380 27.69 0.79 -6.59
CA VAL A 380 28.05 0.33 -7.95
C VAL A 380 28.06 -1.20 -8.03
N GLU A 381 28.57 -1.89 -7.01
CA GLU A 381 28.53 -3.37 -6.91
C GLU A 381 27.09 -3.89 -6.79
N MET A 382 26.27 -3.28 -5.93
CA MET A 382 24.84 -3.60 -5.83
C MET A 382 24.13 -3.43 -7.19
N LEU A 383 24.45 -2.34 -7.91
CA LEU A 383 23.89 -2.08 -9.23
C LEU A 383 24.29 -3.16 -10.24
N GLY A 384 25.53 -3.66 -10.18
CA GLY A 384 25.97 -4.77 -11.02
C GLY A 384 25.09 -6.01 -10.86
N SER A 385 24.73 -6.37 -9.63
CA SER A 385 23.86 -7.51 -9.35
C SER A 385 22.41 -7.27 -9.77
N LEU A 386 21.91 -6.04 -9.59
CA LEU A 386 20.61 -5.64 -10.09
C LEU A 386 20.52 -5.72 -11.62
N ILE A 387 21.56 -5.30 -12.34
CA ILE A 387 21.63 -5.39 -13.80
C ILE A 387 21.68 -6.84 -14.25
N ARG A 388 22.49 -7.69 -13.61
CA ARG A 388 22.51 -9.13 -13.91
C ARG A 388 21.12 -9.73 -13.81
N TRP A 389 20.44 -9.52 -12.67
CA TRP A 389 19.06 -9.97 -12.48
C TRP A 389 18.11 -9.45 -13.56
N SER A 390 18.27 -8.18 -13.96
CA SER A 390 17.41 -7.58 -14.99
C SER A 390 17.67 -8.15 -16.39
N LEU A 391 18.92 -8.48 -16.71
CA LEU A 391 19.28 -9.14 -17.98
C LEU A 391 18.81 -10.59 -18.01
N ASP A 392 18.95 -11.32 -16.91
CA ASP A 392 18.42 -12.68 -16.73
C ASP A 392 16.88 -12.68 -16.85
N LEU A 393 16.21 -11.65 -16.32
CA LEU A 393 14.76 -11.48 -16.49
C LEU A 393 14.37 -11.30 -17.96
N VAL A 394 15.08 -10.45 -18.69
CA VAL A 394 14.81 -10.23 -20.13
C VAL A 394 15.04 -11.52 -20.91
N ALA A 395 16.08 -12.29 -20.57
CA ALA A 395 16.32 -13.60 -21.15
C ALA A 395 15.18 -14.58 -20.83
N TRP A 396 14.71 -14.64 -19.58
CA TRP A 396 13.59 -15.51 -19.17
C TRP A 396 12.28 -15.16 -19.88
N ILE A 397 11.94 -13.87 -19.99
CA ILE A 397 10.74 -13.45 -20.75
C ILE A 397 10.89 -13.87 -22.21
N THR A 398 12.06 -13.65 -22.81
CA THR A 398 12.31 -14.01 -24.21
C THR A 398 12.17 -15.51 -24.46
N ASP A 399 12.76 -16.33 -23.59
CA ASP A 399 12.68 -17.78 -23.65
C ASP A 399 11.24 -18.28 -23.51
N SER A 400 10.51 -17.79 -22.50
CA SER A 400 9.10 -18.12 -22.28
C SER A 400 8.21 -17.74 -23.48
N LEU A 401 8.48 -16.59 -24.11
CA LEU A 401 7.77 -16.18 -25.32
C LEU A 401 8.11 -17.07 -26.52
N PHE A 402 9.35 -17.52 -26.65
CA PHE A 402 9.76 -18.46 -27.71
C PHE A 402 9.17 -19.85 -27.53
N GLU A 403 9.02 -20.32 -26.30
CA GLU A 403 8.28 -21.54 -26.00
C GLU A 403 6.81 -21.39 -26.41
N LEU A 404 6.16 -20.29 -25.99
CA LEU A 404 4.76 -20.03 -26.30
C LEU A 404 4.51 -19.86 -27.81
N MET A 405 5.45 -19.24 -28.52
CA MET A 405 5.43 -19.12 -29.99
C MET A 405 5.47 -20.48 -30.69
N ASN A 406 6.15 -21.45 -30.10
CA ASN A 406 6.28 -22.81 -30.64
C ASN A 406 5.18 -23.76 -30.16
N ASP A 407 4.24 -23.28 -29.33
CA ASP A 407 3.12 -24.08 -28.84
C ASP A 407 1.94 -24.02 -29.82
N GLU A 408 1.62 -25.19 -30.40
CA GLU A 408 0.54 -25.31 -31.38
C GLU A 408 -0.85 -25.04 -30.77
N GLU A 409 -1.07 -25.45 -29.51
CA GLU A 409 -2.36 -25.25 -28.86
C GLU A 409 -2.58 -23.78 -28.56
N PHE A 410 -1.56 -23.10 -28.04
CA PHE A 410 -1.59 -21.64 -27.87
C PHE A 410 -1.92 -20.93 -29.20
N SER A 411 -1.28 -21.32 -30.29
CA SER A 411 -1.51 -20.74 -31.62
C SER A 411 -2.95 -20.92 -32.09
N ARG A 412 -3.58 -22.06 -31.81
CA ARG A 412 -5.00 -22.33 -32.12
C ARG A 412 -5.96 -21.50 -31.25
N LEU A 413 -5.57 -21.22 -30.00
CA LEU A 413 -6.34 -20.43 -29.04
C LEU A 413 -6.34 -18.93 -29.37
N LEU A 414 -5.42 -18.43 -30.19
CA LEU A 414 -5.43 -17.06 -30.69
C LEU A 414 -6.51 -16.83 -31.76
N THR A 415 -7.74 -17.26 -31.49
CA THR A 415 -8.92 -17.10 -32.34
C THR A 415 -10.11 -16.54 -31.56
N PRO A 416 -10.91 -15.62 -32.13
CA PRO A 416 -12.09 -15.08 -31.44
C PRO A 416 -13.03 -16.16 -30.93
N GLU A 417 -13.17 -17.25 -31.68
CA GLU A 417 -14.06 -18.38 -31.37
C GLU A 417 -13.63 -19.14 -30.11
N ARG A 418 -12.31 -19.25 -29.88
CA ARG A 418 -11.73 -19.97 -28.73
C ARG A 418 -11.17 -19.06 -27.64
N ALA A 419 -11.46 -17.77 -27.71
CA ALA A 419 -10.87 -16.78 -26.81
C ALA A 419 -11.16 -17.02 -25.32
N ALA A 420 -12.29 -17.65 -25.00
CA ALA A 420 -12.65 -18.00 -23.63
C ALA A 420 -11.71 -19.04 -23.00
N GLU A 421 -11.07 -19.87 -23.82
CA GLU A 421 -10.16 -20.93 -23.38
C GLU A 421 -8.73 -20.42 -23.11
N LEU A 422 -8.36 -19.26 -23.67
CA LEU A 422 -7.00 -18.72 -23.58
C LEU A 422 -6.59 -18.39 -22.13
N GLY A 423 -7.48 -17.78 -21.35
CA GLY A 423 -7.21 -17.45 -19.94
C GLY A 423 -6.91 -18.69 -19.10
N PRO A 424 -7.82 -19.67 -19.04
CA PRO A 424 -7.59 -20.93 -18.33
C PRO A 424 -6.33 -21.67 -18.78
N TYR A 425 -6.02 -21.64 -20.09
CA TYR A 425 -4.79 -22.25 -20.62
C TYR A 425 -3.52 -21.56 -20.07
N LEU A 426 -3.47 -20.23 -20.08
CA LEU A 426 -2.33 -19.47 -19.54
C LEU A 426 -2.21 -19.63 -18.02
N GLU A 427 -3.33 -19.63 -17.30
CA GLU A 427 -3.37 -19.88 -15.85
C GLU A 427 -2.85 -21.28 -15.50
N LYS A 428 -3.21 -22.30 -16.28
CA LYS A 428 -2.73 -23.69 -16.07
C LYS A 428 -1.22 -23.81 -16.30
N ARG A 429 -0.69 -23.13 -17.32
CA ARG A 429 0.76 -23.09 -17.61
C ARG A 429 1.53 -22.29 -16.55
N ASN A 430 0.86 -21.37 -15.86
CA ASN A 430 1.42 -20.46 -14.86
C ASN A 430 2.59 -19.60 -15.37
N ASP A 431 2.61 -19.33 -16.67
CA ASP A 431 3.65 -18.55 -17.36
C ASP A 431 3.14 -17.13 -17.64
N VAL A 432 3.68 -16.17 -16.89
CA VAL A 432 3.20 -14.78 -16.88
C VAL A 432 3.91 -13.89 -17.91
N ALA A 433 4.81 -14.44 -18.74
CA ALA A 433 5.63 -13.65 -19.67
C ALA A 433 4.77 -12.83 -20.65
N LEU A 434 3.76 -13.44 -21.28
CA LEU A 434 2.84 -12.73 -22.17
C LEU A 434 2.05 -11.66 -21.41
N HIS A 435 1.54 -11.98 -20.21
CA HIS A 435 0.77 -11.06 -19.37
C HIS A 435 1.57 -9.82 -18.97
N LEU A 436 2.87 -9.97 -18.68
CA LEU A 436 3.79 -8.86 -18.40
C LEU A 436 3.92 -7.87 -19.58
N LEU A 437 3.76 -8.35 -20.81
CA LEU A 437 3.88 -7.57 -22.03
C LEU A 437 2.55 -6.89 -22.43
N ILE A 438 1.41 -7.52 -22.20
CA ILE A 438 0.10 -6.97 -22.58
C ILE A 438 -0.43 -5.94 -21.58
N CYS A 439 -0.23 -6.14 -20.27
CA CYS A 439 -0.67 -5.19 -19.25
C CYS A 439 0.15 -3.90 -19.36
N SER A 440 -0.52 -2.76 -19.54
CA SER A 440 0.19 -1.49 -19.79
C SER A 440 1.13 -1.10 -18.64
N SER A 441 0.73 -1.30 -17.39
CA SER A 441 1.56 -0.94 -16.22
C SER A 441 2.86 -1.76 -16.14
N SER A 442 2.80 -3.09 -16.26
CA SER A 442 4.00 -3.94 -16.26
C SER A 442 4.86 -3.72 -17.50
N ARG A 443 4.23 -3.53 -18.67
CA ARG A 443 4.92 -3.21 -19.92
C ARG A 443 5.73 -1.92 -19.81
N CYS A 444 5.14 -0.88 -19.24
CA CYS A 444 5.83 0.39 -19.02
C CYS A 444 6.96 0.29 -17.98
N PHE A 445 6.80 -0.51 -16.91
CA PHE A 445 7.92 -0.79 -16.00
C PHE A 445 9.06 -1.53 -16.70
N LEU A 446 8.76 -2.50 -17.56
CA LEU A 446 9.76 -3.21 -18.36
C LEU A 446 10.50 -2.27 -19.32
N SER A 447 9.78 -1.44 -20.08
CA SER A 447 10.40 -0.43 -20.95
C SER A 447 11.29 0.54 -20.16
N ALA A 448 10.81 1.03 -19.00
CA ALA A 448 11.59 1.88 -18.12
C ALA A 448 12.87 1.18 -17.63
N LEU A 449 12.78 -0.09 -17.24
CA LEU A 449 13.93 -0.90 -16.85
C LEU A 449 14.94 -1.01 -17.99
N CYS A 450 14.53 -1.45 -19.18
CA CYS A 450 15.42 -1.60 -20.33
C CYS A 450 16.13 -0.29 -20.71
N ARG A 451 15.42 0.85 -20.68
CA ARG A 451 16.02 2.17 -20.90
C ARG A 451 17.07 2.52 -19.84
N ARG A 452 16.84 2.17 -18.57
CA ARG A 452 17.82 2.37 -17.50
C ARG A 452 19.03 1.44 -17.65
N LEU A 453 18.86 0.20 -18.11
CA LEU A 453 19.98 -0.70 -18.40
C LEU A 453 20.91 -0.11 -19.46
N MET A 454 20.37 0.37 -20.59
CA MET A 454 21.16 1.01 -21.65
C MET A 454 21.89 2.27 -21.15
N HIS A 455 21.23 3.07 -20.31
CA HIS A 455 21.84 4.26 -19.72
C HIS A 455 23.00 3.90 -18.78
N ILE A 456 22.82 2.89 -17.92
CA ILE A 456 23.87 2.46 -16.99
C ILE A 456 25.04 1.83 -17.74
N GLU A 457 24.81 1.05 -18.79
CA GLU A 457 25.86 0.53 -19.66
C GLU A 457 26.73 1.67 -20.21
N THR A 458 26.09 2.75 -20.68
CA THR A 458 26.79 3.95 -21.18
C THR A 458 27.59 4.64 -20.06
N ILE A 459 27.04 4.76 -18.85
CA ILE A 459 27.73 5.33 -17.70
C ILE A 459 28.95 4.47 -17.32
N ALA A 460 28.79 3.15 -17.24
CA ALA A 460 29.85 2.22 -16.87
C ALA A 460 31.01 2.29 -17.87
N ALA A 461 30.74 2.31 -19.17
CA ALA A 461 31.76 2.43 -20.21
C ALA A 461 32.55 3.76 -20.12
N LYS A 462 31.85 4.88 -19.86
CA LYS A 462 32.48 6.19 -19.64
C LYS A 462 33.35 6.20 -18.39
N ALA A 463 32.86 5.63 -17.28
CA ALA A 463 33.58 5.55 -16.02
C ALA A 463 34.85 4.71 -16.12
N VAL A 464 34.81 3.55 -16.78
CA VAL A 464 36.00 2.71 -17.00
C VAL A 464 37.05 3.45 -17.84
N THR A 465 36.62 4.20 -18.87
CA THR A 465 37.51 5.03 -19.68
C THR A 465 38.13 6.16 -18.85
N PHE A 466 37.35 6.81 -17.98
CA PHE A 466 37.82 7.84 -17.07
C PHE A 466 38.91 7.30 -16.12
N TYR A 467 38.63 6.21 -15.41
CA TYR A 467 39.61 5.62 -14.48
C TYR A 467 40.86 5.11 -15.18
N ARG A 468 40.75 4.57 -16.40
CA ARG A 468 41.92 4.18 -17.21
C ARG A 468 42.81 5.39 -17.54
N LYS A 469 42.23 6.53 -17.92
CA LYS A 469 42.98 7.78 -18.18
C LYS A 469 43.60 8.34 -16.91
N GLN A 470 42.87 8.31 -15.79
CA GLN A 470 43.38 8.78 -14.51
C GLN A 470 44.59 7.95 -14.05
N SER A 471 44.54 6.62 -14.17
CA SER A 471 45.68 5.75 -13.85
C SER A 471 46.90 6.02 -14.74
N ALA A 472 46.71 6.43 -16.00
CA ALA A 472 47.79 6.77 -16.92
C ALA A 472 48.45 8.14 -16.63
N LEU A 473 47.73 9.05 -15.97
CA LEU A 473 48.18 10.41 -15.63
C LEU A 473 48.70 10.55 -14.19
N ALA A 474 48.67 9.47 -13.40
CA ALA A 474 48.97 9.46 -11.96
C ALA A 474 50.45 9.70 -11.59
N THR A 475 51.27 10.24 -12.50
CA THR A 475 52.71 10.50 -12.30
C THR A 475 53.03 11.90 -11.76
N ALA A 476 52.06 12.81 -11.61
CA ALA A 476 52.29 14.10 -10.95
C ALA A 476 51.00 14.71 -10.37
N ASN A 477 50.91 14.79 -9.04
CA ASN A 477 50.05 15.72 -8.28
C ASN A 477 48.51 15.66 -8.42
N THR A 478 47.90 14.59 -8.92
CA THR A 478 46.44 14.40 -8.79
C THR A 478 46.13 13.17 -7.94
N GLY A 479 45.10 13.28 -7.09
CA GLY A 479 44.85 12.42 -5.93
C GLY A 479 44.91 10.89 -6.18
N THR A 480 45.17 10.16 -5.11
CA THR A 480 45.35 8.70 -5.10
C THR A 480 44.23 7.98 -5.85
N PRO A 481 44.56 7.08 -6.81
CA PRO A 481 43.55 6.29 -7.52
C PRO A 481 42.75 5.45 -6.52
N ASN A 482 41.42 5.39 -6.69
CA ASN A 482 40.54 4.54 -5.87
C ASN A 482 40.34 3.18 -6.57
N PRO A 483 41.15 2.15 -6.25
CA PRO A 483 41.14 0.87 -6.96
C PRO A 483 39.83 0.10 -6.77
N ARG A 484 39.15 0.29 -5.62
CA ARG A 484 37.86 -0.37 -5.36
C ARG A 484 36.77 0.16 -6.29
N MET A 485 36.73 1.48 -6.48
CA MET A 485 35.79 2.10 -7.39
C MET A 485 36.04 1.70 -8.85
N GLN A 486 37.32 1.70 -9.27
CA GLN A 486 37.70 1.24 -10.60
C GLN A 486 37.24 -0.21 -10.85
N ARG A 487 37.48 -1.12 -9.90
CA ARG A 487 37.02 -2.51 -9.99
C ARG A 487 35.50 -2.62 -10.04
N ALA A 488 34.77 -1.85 -9.23
CA ALA A 488 33.32 -1.85 -9.22
C ALA A 488 32.73 -1.45 -10.59
N PHE A 489 33.27 -0.40 -11.23
CA PHE A 489 32.85 0.01 -12.57
C PHE A 489 33.27 -0.96 -13.68
N GLN A 490 34.43 -1.60 -13.56
CA GLN A 490 34.85 -2.66 -14.49
C GLN A 490 33.89 -3.86 -14.43
N ASN A 491 33.54 -4.30 -13.21
CA ASN A 491 32.55 -5.35 -13.00
C ASN A 491 31.19 -4.93 -13.58
N LEU A 492 30.74 -3.71 -13.30
CA LEU A 492 29.48 -3.19 -13.84
C LEU A 492 29.45 -3.23 -15.37
N GLN A 493 30.52 -2.78 -16.04
CA GLN A 493 30.64 -2.81 -17.50
C GLN A 493 30.65 -4.25 -18.03
N GLN A 494 31.36 -5.17 -17.37
CA GLN A 494 31.40 -6.58 -17.76
C GLN A 494 30.01 -7.19 -17.68
N VAL A 495 29.27 -6.94 -16.60
CA VAL A 495 27.90 -7.45 -16.45
C VAL A 495 26.99 -6.84 -17.51
N SER A 496 26.99 -5.52 -17.70
CA SER A 496 26.08 -4.85 -18.63
C SER A 496 26.29 -5.28 -20.09
N SER A 497 27.53 -5.62 -20.47
CA SER A 497 27.86 -6.08 -21.82
C SER A 497 27.70 -7.59 -22.05
N SER A 498 27.45 -8.38 -20.99
CA SER A 498 27.32 -9.84 -21.06
C SER A 498 25.92 -10.36 -21.41
N ALA A 499 25.01 -9.47 -21.81
CA ALA A 499 23.61 -9.79 -22.05
C ALA A 499 23.40 -10.82 -23.18
N LEU A 500 22.63 -11.88 -22.91
CA LEU A 500 22.18 -12.83 -23.95
C LEU A 500 21.17 -12.18 -24.91
N VAL A 501 20.33 -11.30 -24.37
CA VAL A 501 19.35 -10.52 -25.11
C VAL A 501 19.66 -9.05 -24.92
N ARG A 502 19.89 -8.32 -26.01
CA ARG A 502 20.20 -6.90 -25.95
C ARG A 502 18.97 -6.12 -25.46
N ALA A 503 19.13 -5.38 -24.36
CA ALA A 503 18.04 -4.63 -23.74
C ALA A 503 17.35 -3.65 -24.70
N GLY A 504 18.10 -3.04 -25.64
CA GLY A 504 17.53 -2.15 -26.66
C GLY A 504 16.67 -2.85 -27.70
N GLU A 505 17.05 -4.05 -28.16
CA GLU A 505 16.24 -4.83 -29.10
C GLU A 505 14.96 -5.34 -28.44
N PHE A 506 15.06 -5.77 -27.18
CA PHE A 506 13.89 -6.17 -26.40
C PHE A 506 12.96 -4.98 -26.12
N GLU A 507 13.49 -3.79 -25.78
CA GLU A 507 12.67 -2.58 -25.61
C GLU A 507 11.92 -2.21 -26.89
N LYS A 508 12.58 -2.33 -28.05
CA LYS A 508 11.96 -2.13 -29.36
C LYS A 508 10.82 -3.11 -29.63
N LEU A 509 10.99 -4.39 -29.28
CA LEU A 509 9.93 -5.40 -29.37
C LEU A 509 8.72 -5.01 -28.48
N VAL A 510 8.99 -4.64 -27.24
CA VAL A 510 7.97 -4.21 -26.26
C VAL A 510 7.23 -2.96 -26.74
N SER A 511 7.97 -1.98 -27.29
CA SER A 511 7.42 -0.74 -27.84
C SER A 511 6.57 -1.00 -29.09
N THR A 512 6.97 -1.94 -29.94
CA THR A 512 6.21 -2.35 -31.13
C THR A 512 4.87 -2.98 -30.73
N LEU A 513 4.88 -3.88 -29.74
CA LEU A 513 3.65 -4.46 -29.19
C LEU A 513 2.76 -3.38 -28.55
N GLY A 514 3.33 -2.50 -27.73
CA GLY A 514 2.59 -1.40 -27.09
C GLY A 514 1.94 -0.47 -28.11
N SER A 515 2.63 -0.15 -29.21
CA SER A 515 2.07 0.63 -30.32
C SER A 515 0.90 -0.09 -30.98
N GLY A 516 1.02 -1.40 -31.18
CA GLY A 516 -0.06 -2.24 -31.71
C GLY A 516 -1.30 -2.27 -30.80
N VAL A 517 -1.10 -2.39 -29.48
CA VAL A 517 -2.17 -2.32 -28.48
C VAL A 517 -2.87 -0.97 -28.50
N ASN A 518 -2.11 0.13 -28.52
CA ASN A 518 -2.68 1.48 -28.61
C ASN A 518 -3.52 1.68 -29.89
N HIS A 519 -3.00 1.22 -31.04
CA HIS A 519 -3.73 1.26 -32.31
C HIS A 519 -5.02 0.42 -32.28
N ALA A 520 -4.97 -0.79 -31.71
CA ALA A 520 -6.15 -1.64 -31.57
C ALA A 520 -7.22 -0.96 -30.72
N TYR A 521 -6.86 -0.44 -29.55
CA TYR A 521 -7.78 0.31 -28.70
C TYR A 521 -8.39 1.52 -29.43
N GLY A 522 -7.58 2.29 -30.17
CA GLY A 522 -8.06 3.40 -30.99
C GLY A 522 -9.06 2.99 -32.09
N THR A 523 -9.06 1.72 -32.48
CA THR A 523 -9.93 1.20 -33.55
C THR A 523 -11.26 0.65 -33.02
N PHE A 524 -11.24 -0.18 -31.97
CA PHE A 524 -12.44 -0.87 -31.51
C PHE A 524 -13.17 -0.17 -30.35
N LEU A 525 -12.48 0.61 -29.50
CA LEU A 525 -13.14 1.27 -28.37
C LEU A 525 -14.13 2.35 -28.80
N PRO A 526 -13.86 3.23 -29.79
CA PRO A 526 -14.85 4.21 -30.24
C PRO A 526 -16.10 3.57 -30.83
N LYS A 527 -15.97 2.38 -31.46
CA LYS A 527 -17.13 1.62 -31.96
C LYS A 527 -17.96 1.07 -30.80
N MET A 528 -17.31 0.55 -29.77
CA MET A 528 -17.95 0.04 -28.56
C MET A 528 -18.66 1.16 -27.77
N ALA A 529 -18.02 2.33 -27.62
CA ALA A 529 -18.60 3.50 -26.96
C ALA A 529 -19.87 4.00 -27.67
N ARG A 530 -19.86 4.02 -29.01
CA ARG A 530 -21.06 4.34 -29.81
C ARG A 530 -22.16 3.28 -29.69
N GLY A 531 -21.80 2.00 -29.68
CA GLY A 531 -22.74 0.89 -29.49
C GLY A 531 -23.45 0.92 -28.13
N ALA A 532 -22.72 1.24 -27.04
CA ALA A 532 -23.29 1.39 -25.71
C ALA A 532 -24.31 2.54 -25.62
N ARG A 533 -24.15 3.60 -26.43
CA ARG A 533 -25.09 4.73 -26.53
C ARG A 533 -26.28 4.45 -27.44
N GLY A 534 -26.08 3.68 -28.51
CA GLY A 534 -27.11 3.33 -29.50
C GLY A 534 -28.24 2.45 -28.96
N ALA A 535 -28.04 1.76 -27.82
CA ALA A 535 -29.07 0.98 -27.16
C ALA A 535 -30.14 1.82 -26.41
N GLY A 536 -29.94 3.14 -26.27
CA GLY A 536 -30.86 4.03 -25.57
C GLY A 536 -31.34 5.26 -26.37
N ALA A 537 -30.90 5.44 -27.62
CA ALA A 537 -31.25 6.58 -28.45
C ALA A 537 -32.12 6.15 -29.63
N GLY A 538 -33.37 6.65 -29.67
CA GLY A 538 -34.28 6.46 -30.80
C GLY A 538 -33.64 6.86 -32.13
N ALA A 539 -33.96 6.10 -33.18
CA ALA A 539 -33.46 6.30 -34.54
C ALA A 539 -33.80 7.73 -35.05
N GLY A 540 -32.83 8.64 -35.00
CA GLY A 540 -33.04 10.00 -35.50
C GLY A 540 -31.93 11.03 -35.25
N ALA A 541 -30.88 10.73 -34.47
CA ALA A 541 -29.82 11.70 -34.22
C ALA A 541 -28.70 11.65 -35.29
N THR A 542 -28.51 12.76 -36.00
CA THR A 542 -27.39 13.00 -36.92
C THR A 542 -26.02 12.85 -36.24
N PRO A 543 -24.97 12.38 -36.95
CA PRO A 543 -23.64 12.18 -36.38
C PRO A 543 -22.97 13.54 -36.11
N GLN A 544 -22.92 13.96 -34.85
CA GLN A 544 -22.08 15.09 -34.44
C GLN A 544 -20.60 14.67 -34.34
N PRO A 545 -19.65 15.60 -34.55
CA PRO A 545 -18.22 15.32 -34.40
C PRO A 545 -17.88 14.92 -32.95
N GLN A 546 -16.91 14.02 -32.80
CA GLN A 546 -16.40 13.44 -31.54
C GLN A 546 -16.66 14.34 -30.32
N SER A 547 -17.70 14.04 -29.55
CA SER A 547 -18.01 14.81 -28.36
C SER A 547 -16.98 14.47 -27.29
N LYS A 548 -16.59 15.45 -26.46
CA LYS A 548 -15.71 15.25 -25.28
C LYS A 548 -16.15 14.06 -24.41
N GLU A 549 -17.45 13.82 -24.37
CA GLU A 549 -18.11 12.72 -23.66
C GLU A 549 -17.81 11.33 -24.27
N GLU A 550 -17.69 11.21 -25.60
CA GLU A 550 -17.25 9.99 -26.27
C GLU A 550 -15.81 9.65 -25.88
N GLU A 551 -14.93 10.66 -25.84
CA GLU A 551 -13.53 10.49 -25.44
C GLU A 551 -13.41 10.03 -23.97
N GLU A 552 -14.19 10.61 -23.06
CA GLU A 552 -14.25 10.19 -21.65
C GLU A 552 -14.78 8.76 -21.51
N THR A 553 -15.82 8.40 -22.28
CA THR A 553 -16.35 7.03 -22.31
C THR A 553 -15.30 6.03 -22.80
N VAL A 554 -14.55 6.37 -23.85
CA VAL A 554 -13.45 5.53 -24.37
C VAL A 554 -12.33 5.36 -23.33
N LYS A 555 -11.93 6.44 -22.64
CA LYS A 555 -10.95 6.38 -21.56
C LYS A 555 -11.42 5.47 -20.43
N MET A 556 -12.68 5.56 -20.02
CA MET A 556 -13.27 4.71 -18.99
C MET A 556 -13.26 3.22 -19.38
N ILE A 557 -13.70 2.89 -20.60
CA ILE A 557 -13.71 1.49 -21.08
C ILE A 557 -12.28 0.95 -21.17
N ARG A 558 -11.32 1.76 -21.65
CA ARG A 558 -9.90 1.34 -21.70
C ARG A 558 -9.35 1.09 -20.31
N ALA A 559 -9.61 1.99 -19.36
CA ALA A 559 -9.19 1.81 -17.97
C ALA A 559 -9.76 0.51 -17.38
N GLN A 560 -11.03 0.18 -17.65
CA GLN A 560 -11.64 -1.08 -17.21
C GLN A 560 -10.96 -2.32 -17.82
N MET A 561 -10.63 -2.29 -19.13
CA MET A 561 -9.90 -3.39 -19.79
C MET A 561 -8.48 -3.54 -19.23
N GLU A 562 -7.80 -2.44 -18.93
CA GLU A 562 -6.48 -2.46 -18.29
C GLU A 562 -6.55 -2.95 -16.84
N THR A 563 -7.62 -2.62 -16.08
CA THR A 563 -7.88 -3.22 -14.75
C THR A 563 -8.03 -4.74 -14.85
N GLN A 564 -8.81 -5.23 -15.81
CA GLN A 564 -9.00 -6.67 -16.03
C GLN A 564 -7.68 -7.37 -16.37
N THR A 565 -6.90 -6.77 -17.27
CA THR A 565 -5.58 -7.28 -17.65
C THR A 565 -4.60 -7.26 -16.46
N LEU A 566 -4.66 -6.23 -15.60
CA LEU A 566 -3.85 -6.10 -14.39
C LEU A 566 -4.16 -7.17 -13.33
N VAL A 567 -5.43 -7.55 -13.16
CA VAL A 567 -5.80 -8.69 -12.29
C VAL A 567 -5.67 -10.05 -13.00
N ALA A 568 -4.95 -10.05 -14.13
CA ALA A 568 -4.56 -11.19 -14.94
C ALA A 568 -5.73 -12.03 -15.47
N THR A 569 -6.80 -11.38 -15.93
CA THR A 569 -7.82 -12.05 -16.76
C THR A 569 -7.32 -12.30 -18.18
N SER A 570 -8.12 -12.99 -18.99
CA SER A 570 -7.87 -13.13 -20.43
C SER A 570 -7.68 -11.76 -21.11
N PRO A 571 -6.79 -11.66 -22.12
CA PRO A 571 -6.63 -10.45 -22.93
C PRO A 571 -7.96 -10.04 -23.60
N PRO A 572 -8.25 -8.74 -23.77
CA PRO A 572 -9.41 -8.29 -24.52
C PRO A 572 -9.43 -8.84 -25.95
N LEU A 573 -10.61 -9.23 -26.45
CA LEU A 573 -10.80 -9.81 -27.80
C LEU A 573 -10.22 -8.91 -28.90
N GLY A 574 -10.35 -7.59 -28.76
CA GLY A 574 -9.82 -6.62 -29.72
C GLY A 574 -8.29 -6.64 -29.86
N LEU A 575 -7.56 -7.26 -28.93
CA LEU A 575 -6.09 -7.41 -29.00
C LEU A 575 -5.64 -8.68 -29.75
N PHE A 576 -6.54 -9.61 -30.09
CA PHE A 576 -6.17 -10.86 -30.76
C PHE A 576 -5.44 -10.66 -32.09
N PRO A 577 -5.86 -9.72 -32.97
CA PRO A 577 -5.09 -9.41 -34.18
C PRO A 577 -3.66 -8.94 -33.87
N VAL A 578 -3.47 -8.19 -32.78
CA VAL A 578 -2.14 -7.73 -32.34
C VAL A 578 -1.31 -8.91 -31.86
N LEU A 579 -1.89 -9.82 -31.06
CA LEU A 579 -1.20 -11.02 -30.59
C LEU A 579 -0.79 -11.94 -31.74
N ARG A 580 -1.67 -12.16 -32.72
CA ARG A 580 -1.34 -12.96 -33.92
C ARG A 580 -0.18 -12.36 -34.69
N LYS A 581 -0.19 -11.05 -34.93
CA LYS A 581 0.93 -10.36 -35.59
C LYS A 581 2.21 -10.48 -34.76
N PHE A 582 2.10 -10.29 -33.45
CA PHE A 582 3.24 -10.36 -32.54
C PHE A 582 3.92 -11.73 -32.62
N PHE A 583 3.17 -12.82 -32.43
CA PHE A 583 3.72 -14.18 -32.47
C PHE A 583 4.08 -14.65 -33.89
N GLY A 584 3.32 -14.25 -34.92
CA GLY A 584 3.55 -14.69 -36.29
C GLY A 584 4.63 -13.91 -37.06
N TYR A 585 4.99 -12.71 -36.61
CA TYR A 585 5.92 -11.84 -37.32
C TYR A 585 6.93 -11.14 -36.41
N ASP A 586 6.47 -10.32 -35.45
CA ASP A 586 7.38 -9.45 -34.69
C ASP A 586 8.37 -10.28 -33.84
N LEU A 587 7.88 -11.31 -33.15
CA LEU A 587 8.67 -12.23 -32.33
C LEU A 587 9.55 -13.15 -33.19
N VAL A 588 9.08 -13.55 -34.38
CA VAL A 588 9.88 -14.33 -35.34
C VAL A 588 11.09 -13.52 -35.82
N MET A 589 10.90 -12.24 -36.13
CA MET A 589 12.00 -11.35 -36.51
C MET A 589 12.97 -11.12 -35.35
N PHE A 590 12.44 -10.95 -34.13
CA PHE A 590 13.26 -10.82 -32.93
C PHE A 590 14.08 -12.10 -32.64
N ARG A 591 13.49 -13.28 -32.86
CA ARG A 591 14.19 -14.56 -32.72
C ARG A 591 15.37 -14.70 -33.66
N LYS A 592 15.30 -14.16 -34.89
CA LYS A 592 16.44 -14.15 -35.82
C LYS A 592 17.62 -13.32 -35.32
N ALA A 593 17.38 -12.35 -34.45
CA ALA A 593 18.40 -11.47 -33.86
C ALA A 593 18.88 -11.94 -32.47
N THR A 594 18.36 -13.07 -31.97
CA THR A 594 18.65 -13.64 -30.66
C THR A 594 19.17 -15.07 -30.83
N ASP A 595 20.13 -15.50 -30.02
CA ASP A 595 20.64 -16.87 -30.05
C ASP A 595 19.78 -17.78 -29.14
N PRO A 596 18.89 -18.64 -29.71
CA PRO A 596 17.99 -19.45 -28.88
C PRO A 596 18.73 -20.59 -28.16
N ALA A 597 19.86 -21.06 -28.71
CA ALA A 597 20.62 -22.14 -28.08
C ALA A 597 21.28 -21.64 -26.79
N ARG A 598 21.83 -20.42 -26.81
CA ARG A 598 22.41 -19.82 -25.59
C ARG A 598 21.35 -19.50 -24.53
N LEU A 599 20.13 -19.16 -24.93
CA LEU A 599 19.01 -18.97 -23.99
C LEU A 599 18.63 -20.29 -23.33
N PHE A 600 18.49 -21.36 -24.10
CA PHE A 600 18.10 -22.68 -23.60
C PHE A 600 19.05 -23.24 -22.53
N PHE A 601 20.36 -22.99 -22.66
CA PHE A 601 21.35 -23.45 -21.68
C PHE A 601 21.58 -22.48 -20.50
N GLN A 602 20.88 -21.34 -20.45
CA GLN A 602 21.03 -20.38 -19.36
C GLN A 602 20.31 -20.88 -18.10
N PRO A 603 20.96 -20.93 -16.92
CA PRO A 603 20.30 -21.31 -15.67
C PRO A 603 19.39 -20.19 -15.17
N LEU A 604 18.14 -20.17 -15.65
CA LEU A 604 17.13 -19.16 -15.31
C LEU A 604 16.32 -19.49 -14.04
N SER A 605 16.59 -20.63 -13.39
CA SER A 605 15.94 -21.07 -12.13
C SER A 605 16.07 -20.04 -10.99
N VAL A 606 17.06 -19.15 -11.07
CA VAL A 606 17.27 -18.04 -10.14
C VAL A 606 16.19 -16.95 -10.22
N MET A 607 15.40 -16.90 -11.31
CA MET A 607 14.33 -15.91 -11.45
C MET A 607 13.14 -16.15 -10.51
N THR A 608 13.02 -17.34 -9.90
CA THR A 608 11.98 -17.68 -8.91
C THR A 608 10.55 -17.40 -9.40
N VAL A 609 10.35 -17.35 -10.73
CA VAL A 609 9.04 -17.06 -11.38
C VAL A 609 8.26 -18.32 -11.59
N GLN A 610 8.96 -19.35 -12.06
CA GLN A 610 8.51 -20.71 -11.99
C GLN A 610 8.88 -21.18 -10.58
N ASP A 611 7.88 -21.58 -9.82
CA ASP A 611 8.07 -22.37 -8.60
C ASP A 611 8.11 -23.84 -9.04
N ASP A 612 8.99 -24.13 -10.00
CA ASP A 612 9.18 -25.45 -10.56
C ASP A 612 9.67 -26.39 -9.46
N GLY A 613 9.08 -27.58 -9.46
CA GLY A 613 9.28 -28.63 -8.47
C GLY A 613 10.68 -29.24 -8.46
N SER A 614 11.71 -28.55 -8.96
CA SER A 614 13.13 -28.87 -8.74
C SER A 614 13.51 -28.55 -7.29
N VAL A 615 12.80 -29.24 -6.42
CA VAL A 615 12.97 -29.34 -4.99
C VAL A 615 14.08 -30.37 -4.81
N VAL A 616 15.29 -29.91 -4.50
CA VAL A 616 16.24 -30.76 -3.80
C VAL A 616 15.94 -30.54 -2.32
N ASP A 617 15.43 -31.56 -1.64
CA ASP A 617 15.17 -31.58 -0.19
C ASP A 617 14.24 -30.48 0.37
N GLY A 618 13.14 -30.18 -0.32
CA GLY A 618 12.11 -29.24 0.17
C GLY A 618 12.50 -27.76 0.07
N MET A 619 13.66 -27.40 -0.50
CA MET A 619 14.20 -26.04 -0.41
C MET A 619 14.41 -25.35 -1.76
N ARG A 620 14.17 -24.03 -1.80
CA ARG A 620 14.62 -23.16 -2.88
C ARG A 620 16.15 -23.06 -2.80
N THR A 621 16.85 -23.71 -3.73
CA THR A 621 18.33 -23.88 -3.73
C THR A 621 19.13 -22.59 -3.80
N ALA A 622 18.53 -21.46 -4.17
CA ALA A 622 19.14 -20.13 -4.07
C ALA A 622 18.09 -19.06 -3.74
N GLN A 623 18.24 -18.40 -2.59
CA GLN A 623 17.51 -17.16 -2.31
C GLN A 623 18.31 -15.97 -2.84
N LEU A 624 17.64 -15.07 -3.55
CA LEU A 624 18.20 -13.77 -3.89
C LEU A 624 17.87 -12.77 -2.79
N ASP A 625 18.82 -11.90 -2.50
CA ASP A 625 18.57 -10.70 -1.72
C ASP A 625 17.53 -9.86 -2.47
N THR A 626 16.48 -9.47 -1.77
CA THR A 626 15.35 -8.76 -2.38
C THR A 626 15.74 -7.39 -2.92
N PHE A 627 16.73 -6.74 -2.29
CA PHE A 627 17.21 -5.41 -2.60
C PHE A 627 18.39 -5.43 -3.55
N THR A 628 19.47 -6.14 -3.18
CA THR A 628 20.70 -6.18 -3.99
C THR A 628 20.61 -7.15 -5.18
N LYS A 629 19.63 -8.07 -5.18
CA LYS A 629 19.51 -9.18 -6.14
C LYS A 629 20.74 -10.09 -6.18
N ASN A 630 21.59 -10.07 -5.15
CA ASN A 630 22.69 -11.01 -5.00
C ASN A 630 22.18 -12.36 -4.53
N LYS A 631 22.84 -13.44 -4.97
CA LYS A 631 22.67 -14.76 -4.33
C LYS A 631 23.09 -14.65 -2.87
N LEU A 632 22.20 -15.03 -1.97
CA LEU A 632 22.45 -14.99 -0.54
C LEU A 632 23.47 -16.07 -0.18
N LYS A 633 24.52 -15.65 0.52
CA LYS A 633 25.46 -16.55 1.20
C LYS A 633 25.06 -16.60 2.67
N MET A 634 24.32 -17.64 3.03
CA MET A 634 23.89 -17.87 4.42
C MET A 634 25.10 -18.17 5.31
N GLY A 635 25.08 -17.69 6.55
CA GLY A 635 26.17 -17.88 7.48
C GLY A 635 25.87 -17.32 8.88
N PRO A 636 26.47 -17.90 9.93
CA PRO A 636 26.07 -17.70 11.33
C PRO A 636 26.33 -16.29 11.90
N GLY A 637 26.99 -15.41 11.13
CA GLY A 637 27.28 -14.03 11.52
C GLY A 637 26.42 -12.97 10.84
N LYS A 638 25.43 -13.37 10.02
CA LYS A 638 24.59 -12.43 9.27
C LYS A 638 23.21 -12.29 9.90
N GLN A 639 22.76 -11.05 10.01
CA GLN A 639 21.39 -10.74 10.39
C GLN A 639 20.54 -10.62 9.13
N TRP A 640 19.32 -11.13 9.19
CA TRP A 640 18.45 -11.25 8.03
C TRP A 640 17.10 -10.62 8.29
N ARG A 641 16.50 -10.10 7.23
CA ARG A 641 15.12 -9.61 7.23
C ARG A 641 14.29 -10.45 6.29
N ARG A 642 13.07 -10.78 6.71
CA ARG A 642 12.11 -11.54 5.90
C ARG A 642 10.79 -10.79 5.77
N CYS A 643 10.25 -10.77 4.56
CA CYS A 643 8.96 -10.15 4.31
C CYS A 643 7.83 -10.96 4.94
N THR A 644 6.94 -10.27 5.68
CA THR A 644 5.77 -10.88 6.31
C THR A 644 4.70 -11.36 5.31
N ARG A 645 4.72 -10.87 4.07
CA ARG A 645 3.72 -11.21 3.02
C ARG A 645 4.20 -12.28 2.04
N CYS A 646 5.40 -12.10 1.50
CA CYS A 646 5.89 -12.87 0.35
C CYS A 646 7.15 -13.69 0.64
N THR A 647 7.58 -13.73 1.91
CA THR A 647 8.73 -14.48 2.45
C THR A 647 10.10 -14.19 1.84
N TRP A 648 10.18 -13.25 0.91
CA TRP A 648 11.42 -12.71 0.38
C TRP A 648 12.37 -12.21 1.47
N VAL A 649 13.67 -12.41 1.24
CA VAL A 649 14.72 -12.21 2.24
C VAL A 649 15.66 -11.09 1.80
N MET A 650 16.18 -10.34 2.77
CA MET A 650 17.17 -9.29 2.60
C MET A 650 18.23 -9.43 3.69
N GLU A 651 19.50 -9.30 3.33
CA GLU A 651 20.60 -9.18 4.29
C GLU A 651 20.48 -7.84 5.03
N GLU A 652 20.51 -7.87 6.35
CA GLU A 652 20.65 -6.64 7.13
C GLU A 652 22.08 -6.13 6.96
N MET A 653 22.22 -4.91 6.43
CA MET A 653 23.51 -4.31 6.10
C MET A 653 23.80 -3.10 7.00
N PRO A 654 24.15 -3.30 8.29
CA PRO A 654 24.54 -2.20 9.16
C PRO A 654 25.88 -1.61 8.70
N GLY A 655 25.97 -0.28 8.64
CA GLY A 655 27.26 0.43 8.53
C GLY A 655 27.91 0.46 7.14
N LYS A 656 27.18 0.18 6.06
CA LYS A 656 27.66 0.39 4.68
C LYS A 656 27.55 1.88 4.30
N GLY A 657 28.38 2.34 3.37
CA GLY A 657 28.67 3.76 3.10
C GLY A 657 27.43 4.66 2.90
N PRO A 658 27.60 6.00 2.91
CA PRO A 658 26.47 6.95 2.89
C PRO A 658 25.54 6.77 1.68
N GLY A 659 26.06 6.29 0.53
CA GLY A 659 25.24 6.00 -0.65
C GLY A 659 24.32 4.79 -0.46
N LEU A 660 24.83 3.71 0.13
CA LEU A 660 24.01 2.53 0.38
C LEU A 660 22.99 2.78 1.50
N THR A 661 23.38 3.51 2.54
CA THR A 661 22.45 3.96 3.59
C THR A 661 21.32 4.80 3.01
N PHE A 662 21.63 5.73 2.10
CA PHE A 662 20.63 6.51 1.37
C PHE A 662 19.69 5.60 0.58
N MET A 663 20.22 4.64 -0.20
CA MET A 663 19.40 3.70 -0.98
C MET A 663 18.49 2.83 -0.10
N MET A 664 19.00 2.34 1.03
CA MET A 664 18.20 1.58 2.00
C MET A 664 17.09 2.42 2.64
N ALA A 665 17.35 3.70 2.91
CA ALA A 665 16.33 4.61 3.44
C ALA A 665 15.17 4.83 2.45
N GLN A 666 15.42 4.72 1.14
CA GLN A 666 14.39 4.77 0.10
C GLN A 666 13.58 3.46 0.00
N GLN A 667 14.10 2.33 0.48
CA GLN A 667 13.46 1.01 0.38
C GLN A 667 13.14 0.39 1.74
N ARG A 668 12.21 1.02 2.48
CA ARG A 668 11.78 0.56 3.82
C ARG A 668 10.87 -0.67 3.80
N ARG A 669 10.34 -1.04 2.64
CA ARG A 669 9.39 -2.14 2.46
C ARG A 669 9.89 -3.09 1.39
N CYS A 670 9.46 -4.33 1.50
CA CYS A 670 9.63 -5.32 0.44
C CYS A 670 8.94 -4.83 -0.86
N PRO A 671 9.36 -5.24 -2.08
CA PRO A 671 8.69 -4.80 -3.30
C PRO A 671 7.21 -5.21 -3.39
N CYS A 672 6.79 -6.26 -2.69
CA CYS A 672 5.37 -6.58 -2.49
C CYS A 672 4.65 -5.66 -1.48
N ASN A 673 5.26 -4.55 -1.09
CA ASN A 673 4.81 -3.58 -0.08
C ASN A 673 4.65 -4.14 1.35
N GLY A 674 5.13 -5.37 1.62
CA GLY A 674 5.10 -5.97 2.95
C GLY A 674 6.22 -5.47 3.87
N THR A 675 5.98 -5.56 5.18
CA THR A 675 6.96 -5.22 6.21
C THR A 675 8.09 -6.26 6.21
N LEU A 676 9.33 -5.78 6.36
CA LEU A 676 10.52 -6.62 6.50
C LEU A 676 10.81 -6.81 8.00
N ALA A 677 10.52 -8.00 8.52
CA ALA A 677 10.77 -8.36 9.91
C ALA A 677 12.20 -8.87 10.08
N VAL A 678 12.90 -8.41 11.11
CA VAL A 678 14.21 -8.92 11.49
C VAL A 678 14.05 -10.34 12.04
N LEU A 679 14.83 -11.27 11.52
CA LEU A 679 14.83 -12.65 11.98
C LEU A 679 15.81 -12.82 13.15
N PRO A 680 15.47 -13.65 14.16
CA PRO A 680 16.43 -14.04 15.18
C PRO A 680 17.64 -14.74 14.55
N PRO A 681 18.83 -14.64 15.16
CA PRO A 681 20.03 -15.35 14.71
C PRO A 681 19.75 -16.86 14.52
N GLY A 682 20.29 -17.46 13.46
CA GLY A 682 20.14 -18.88 13.15
C GLY A 682 18.78 -19.31 12.57
N LYS A 683 17.78 -18.42 12.48
CA LYS A 683 16.43 -18.78 11.95
C LYS A 683 16.34 -18.88 10.43
N LEU A 684 17.41 -18.53 9.72
CA LEU A 684 17.56 -18.70 8.27
C LEU A 684 18.68 -19.67 7.90
N ASP A 685 19.39 -20.22 8.89
CA ASP A 685 20.47 -21.18 8.65
C ASP A 685 19.83 -22.54 8.35
N PHE A 686 19.81 -22.89 7.06
CA PHE A 686 19.23 -24.13 6.53
C PHE A 686 20.08 -25.39 6.82
N THR A 687 21.05 -25.30 7.74
CA THR A 687 21.97 -26.39 8.10
C THR A 687 21.58 -27.09 9.41
N ALA A 688 20.29 -27.15 9.74
CA ALA A 688 19.76 -27.91 10.87
C ALA A 688 18.78 -28.98 10.39
#